data_AF-A0A1D1ZWH0-F1
#
_entry.id   AF-A0A1D1ZWH0-F1
#
_cell.length_a   1.000
_cell.length_b   1.000
_cell.length_c   1.000
_cell.angle_alpha   90.00
_cell.angle_beta   90.00
_cell.angle_gamma   90.00
#
_symmetry.space_group_name_H-M   'P 1'
#
loop_
_entity.id
_entity.type
_entity.pdbx_description
1 polymer ?
#
loop_
_entity_poly.entity_id
_entity_poly.type
_entity_poly.pdbx_seq_one_letter_code
_entity_poly.pdbx_strand_id
1 'polypeptide(L)'
;DEHVLLMSMSKFSLVDNDMSSREDSPARERQRPLHSPPRTNYLTALRQDTCSERVIMPSILAMLIFGVVALMFGPIVGTLRAESYQPAAAAAVQAPVAGTAPGTAEPAVAIETRKFPAPSHTYETDGAAGFRDRLISATLKRPWNPDDYILKREMVEPLADSGNIAVTFVNYNHLDFAKNWAYHMEKTGCTAYIMGAMDEETLKELVKLNIPTFYMASNLTTNDFGRFTKDFLDMGRKKAAMVESFLALGFDTLVSDVDAVWLRNPFPFFKKFKDADMLVSSEIYQTTSVAEGLEGLSGARHGVNIGVMFLRPRALSFVQEWIANMESDPKVWDQAELNHLFYSNMTSARDRSDGLLSIFNGKLVGGVLPNSLFCNGNSYMEETSWDGGLRPYSIHASGIHSATSGKRSRLREWGFWHDEPERFTHPVGFLSYDNHVPLELLKEVRDFNNRSWTVPGVLPHFKLVNAQLSQLRVALVAAKELGGAAAVLPHLWFGKEFNAWPGFGYLHEPRLKKPFAAPADYTMDLVRMDHEIPNEYREFSFLGKPEATSLLAARVVVTICQPEADEDCEEGEAPALPKDDAVRLKPNRSLYQLRTALSHLYKSYKVVHFLGRMDRAVLLSASEVTSYNERMRSWAGAFCCVEGKPGHILYDLFWDVPGHINRFNKVQEGPWEPMPGP
;
A
#
# COMPACT_ATOMS: atom_id res chain seq x y z
N ASP A 1 2.58 69.10 8.61
CA ASP A 1 3.37 70.07 9.38
C ASP A 1 3.50 69.54 10.79
N GLU A 2 4.53 68.70 11.01
CA GLU A 2 5.82 69.07 11.65
C GLU A 2 5.66 69.09 13.18
N HIS A 3 6.39 68.36 14.03
CA HIS A 3 7.76 67.83 14.03
C HIS A 3 7.82 66.54 14.89
N VAL A 4 8.46 65.45 14.46
CA VAL A 4 9.86 65.02 14.73
C VAL A 4 10.23 64.81 16.20
N LEU A 5 10.24 63.52 16.58
CA LEU A 5 11.30 62.71 17.23
C LEU A 5 12.32 63.35 18.20
N LEU A 6 12.57 62.68 19.35
CA LEU A 6 13.91 62.30 19.83
C LEU A 6 13.88 61.44 21.12
N MET A 7 14.65 60.33 21.06
CA MET A 7 15.43 59.65 22.13
C MET A 7 14.73 59.13 23.41
N SER A 8 15.17 58.10 24.15
CA SER A 8 16.07 56.94 24.01
C SER A 8 16.43 56.51 25.45
N MET A 9 16.21 55.23 25.76
CA MET A 9 16.98 54.38 26.72
C MET A 9 16.83 54.49 28.26
N SER A 10 16.30 53.38 28.80
CA SER A 10 16.91 52.50 29.81
C SER A 10 16.85 52.85 31.31
N LYS A 11 16.32 51.91 32.11
CA LYS A 11 17.00 51.32 33.29
C LYS A 11 16.30 50.05 33.79
N PHE A 12 17.16 49.14 34.26
CA PHE A 12 16.97 47.72 34.62
C PHE A 12 16.43 47.48 36.05
N SER A 13 15.66 46.38 36.19
CA SER A 13 15.67 45.32 37.25
C SER A 13 15.32 45.68 38.72
N LEU A 14 14.68 44.85 39.57
CA LEU A 14 14.79 43.40 39.87
C LEU A 14 13.62 42.98 40.85
N VAL A 15 13.29 41.66 40.93
CA VAL A 15 12.75 40.90 42.12
C VAL A 15 11.25 41.08 42.46
N ASP A 16 10.38 40.10 42.78
CA ASP A 16 10.43 38.64 43.01
C ASP A 16 9.01 38.01 42.91
N ASN A 17 8.99 36.71 42.56
CA ASN A 17 8.15 35.55 42.94
C ASN A 17 6.61 35.55 43.19
N ASP A 18 6.07 34.42 42.74
CA ASP A 18 4.89 33.65 43.18
C ASP A 18 3.48 34.13 42.84
N MET A 19 2.87 33.45 41.85
CA MET A 19 1.42 33.28 41.77
C MET A 19 1.04 31.84 41.41
N SER A 20 0.41 31.22 42.40
CA SER A 20 -0.34 29.98 42.34
C SER A 20 -1.66 30.13 41.57
N SER A 21 -2.02 29.05 40.86
CA SER A 21 -3.37 28.50 40.66
C SER A 21 -4.50 29.44 40.22
N ARG A 22 -4.95 29.29 38.96
CA ARG A 22 -6.38 29.37 38.63
C ARG A 22 -6.75 28.29 37.61
N GLU A 23 -7.69 27.46 38.04
CA GLU A 23 -8.51 26.56 37.24
C GLU A 23 -9.30 27.38 36.21
N ASP A 24 -9.34 26.93 34.96
CA ASP A 24 -10.32 27.38 33.97
C ASP A 24 -11.20 26.20 33.54
N SER A 25 -12.50 26.38 33.76
CA SER A 25 -13.61 25.48 33.42
C SER A 25 -13.89 25.49 31.91
N PRO A 26 -14.26 24.36 31.27
CA PRO A 26 -14.48 24.31 29.83
C PRO A 26 -15.80 24.97 29.44
N ALA A 27 -15.71 25.96 28.56
CA ALA A 27 -16.85 26.65 27.99
C ALA A 27 -17.74 25.69 27.15
N ARG A 28 -19.05 25.72 27.42
CA ARG A 28 -20.11 25.12 26.59
C ARG A 28 -20.00 25.59 25.13
N GLU A 29 -19.56 24.70 24.26
CA GLU A 29 -19.60 24.89 22.82
C GLU A 29 -21.07 24.87 22.34
N ARG A 30 -21.55 25.99 21.78
CA ARG A 30 -22.92 26.09 21.28
C ARG A 30 -23.08 25.24 20.02
N GLN A 31 -24.04 24.31 20.07
CA GLN A 31 -24.57 23.56 18.93
C GLN A 31 -24.98 24.50 17.78
N ARG A 32 -24.21 24.54 16.69
CA ARG A 32 -24.70 25.04 15.40
C ARG A 32 -25.06 23.83 14.52
N PRO A 33 -26.24 23.81 13.88
CA PRO A 33 -26.54 22.84 12.83
C PRO A 33 -25.49 22.98 11.72
N LEU A 34 -24.83 21.90 11.35
CA LEU A 34 -24.02 21.86 10.13
C LEU A 34 -24.99 21.85 8.95
N HIS A 35 -24.92 22.88 8.09
CA HIS A 35 -25.53 22.80 6.78
C HIS A 35 -24.81 21.71 5.98
N SER A 36 -25.58 20.77 5.44
CA SER A 36 -25.08 19.77 4.50
C SER A 36 -24.28 20.48 3.39
N PRO A 37 -23.05 20.06 3.07
CA PRO A 37 -22.35 20.57 1.90
C PRO A 37 -23.23 20.34 0.66
N PRO A 38 -23.29 21.29 -0.31
CA PRO A 38 -24.00 21.07 -1.56
C PRO A 38 -23.48 19.79 -2.24
N ARG A 39 -24.37 18.96 -2.81
CA ARG A 39 -24.02 17.74 -3.58
C ARG A 39 -22.88 17.96 -4.59
N THR A 40 -22.76 19.19 -5.13
CA THR A 40 -21.75 19.61 -6.10
C THR A 40 -20.35 19.88 -5.51
N ASN A 41 -20.22 20.24 -4.23
CA ASN A 41 -18.91 20.58 -3.63
C ASN A 41 -18.04 19.35 -3.40
N TYR A 42 -18.62 18.17 -3.19
CA TYR A 42 -17.88 16.91 -3.10
C TYR A 42 -17.24 16.54 -4.44
N LEU A 43 -18.01 16.57 -5.53
CA LEU A 43 -17.48 16.31 -6.88
C LEU A 43 -16.43 17.34 -7.32
N THR A 44 -16.49 18.57 -6.82
CA THR A 44 -15.55 19.63 -7.19
C THR A 44 -14.24 19.55 -6.41
N ALA A 45 -14.29 19.11 -5.13
CA ALA A 45 -13.09 18.74 -4.37
C ALA A 45 -12.43 17.45 -4.93
N LEU A 46 -13.24 16.53 -5.44
CA LEU A 46 -12.80 15.30 -6.12
C LEU A 46 -12.28 15.54 -7.55
N ARG A 47 -12.60 16.70 -8.17
CA ARG A 47 -12.06 17.12 -9.47
C ARG A 47 -10.60 17.60 -9.42
N GLN A 48 -9.95 17.56 -8.25
CA GLN A 48 -8.50 17.41 -8.25
C GLN A 48 -8.18 15.96 -8.66
N ASP A 49 -8.29 15.72 -9.97
CA ASP A 49 -8.00 14.44 -10.60
C ASP A 49 -6.56 14.01 -10.26
N THR A 50 -6.39 13.08 -9.32
CA THR A 50 -5.09 12.45 -9.06
C THR A 50 -4.76 11.46 -10.17
N CYS A 51 -3.56 11.60 -10.71
CA CYS A 51 -3.17 11.14 -12.04
C CYS A 51 -2.71 9.67 -12.15
N SER A 52 -2.92 8.82 -11.13
CA SER A 52 -2.61 7.40 -11.26
C SER A 52 -3.33 6.78 -12.47
N GLU A 53 -4.51 7.29 -12.83
CA GLU A 53 -5.40 6.64 -13.80
C GLU A 53 -5.48 7.37 -15.15
N ARG A 54 -5.16 8.68 -15.20
CA ARG A 54 -5.13 9.45 -16.47
C ARG A 54 -4.03 8.98 -17.44
N VAL A 55 -2.96 8.36 -16.93
CA VAL A 55 -1.85 7.85 -17.75
C VAL A 55 -2.12 6.41 -18.24
N ILE A 56 -2.98 5.64 -17.57
CA ILE A 56 -3.12 4.20 -17.83
C ILE A 56 -4.05 3.88 -19.02
N MET A 57 -5.15 4.62 -19.17
CA MET A 57 -6.19 4.29 -20.17
C MET A 57 -5.89 4.68 -21.63
N PRO A 58 -5.30 5.85 -21.96
CA PRO A 58 -5.09 6.22 -23.36
C PRO A 58 -3.97 5.42 -24.04
N SER A 59 -2.99 4.95 -23.26
CA SER A 59 -1.80 4.24 -23.78
C SER A 59 -2.10 2.82 -24.25
N ILE A 60 -3.08 2.14 -23.65
CA ILE A 60 -3.52 0.80 -24.06
C ILE A 60 -4.30 0.87 -25.39
N LEU A 61 -5.14 1.90 -25.56
CA LEU A 61 -5.90 2.11 -26.79
C LEU A 61 -5.00 2.53 -27.97
N ALA A 62 -3.97 3.35 -27.71
CA ALA A 62 -2.97 3.73 -28.72
C ALA A 62 -2.11 2.53 -29.16
N MET A 63 -1.68 1.64 -28.25
CA MET A 63 -0.89 0.46 -28.62
C MET A 63 -1.68 -0.57 -29.43
N LEU A 64 -2.99 -0.74 -29.17
CA LEU A 64 -3.85 -1.61 -29.98
C LEU A 64 -4.05 -1.08 -31.41
N ILE A 65 -4.12 0.25 -31.58
CA ILE A 65 -4.25 0.86 -32.90
C ILE A 65 -2.92 0.83 -33.67
N PHE A 66 -1.79 1.08 -33.02
CA PHE A 66 -0.47 1.06 -33.68
C PHE A 66 0.05 -0.36 -33.96
N GLY A 67 -0.28 -1.35 -33.12
CA GLY A 67 0.08 -2.75 -33.34
C GLY A 67 -0.57 -3.35 -34.58
N VAL A 68 -1.80 -2.94 -34.91
CA VAL A 68 -2.52 -3.40 -36.12
C VAL A 68 -1.98 -2.72 -37.39
N VAL A 69 -1.49 -1.48 -37.30
CA VAL A 69 -0.92 -0.75 -38.45
C VAL A 69 0.49 -1.24 -38.80
N ALA A 70 1.31 -1.62 -37.81
CA ALA A 70 2.66 -2.15 -38.03
C ALA A 70 2.67 -3.56 -38.64
N LEU A 71 1.60 -4.35 -38.45
CA LEU A 71 1.44 -5.68 -39.08
C LEU A 71 0.97 -5.60 -40.55
N MET A 72 0.49 -4.45 -41.01
CA MET A 72 -0.06 -4.29 -42.37
C MET A 72 0.99 -3.79 -43.38
N PHE A 73 2.14 -3.29 -42.94
CA PHE A 73 3.17 -2.75 -43.84
C PHE A 73 4.59 -3.13 -43.43
N GLY A 74 5.06 -4.26 -43.96
CA GLY A 74 6.49 -4.61 -44.03
C GLY A 74 7.27 -3.78 -45.06
N PRO A 75 8.61 -3.90 -45.12
CA PRO A 75 9.50 -2.75 -45.22
C PRO A 75 9.87 -2.38 -46.66
N ILE A 76 9.93 -1.06 -46.94
CA ILE A 76 10.65 -0.52 -48.09
C ILE A 76 11.91 0.20 -47.58
N VAL A 77 13.03 -0.32 -48.05
CA VAL A 77 14.40 0.18 -47.88
C VAL A 77 14.56 1.57 -48.52
N GLY A 78 15.26 2.47 -47.84
CA GLY A 78 15.65 3.76 -48.40
C GLY A 78 16.82 4.40 -47.64
N THR A 79 18.01 4.23 -48.19
CA THR A 79 19.27 4.89 -47.81
C THR A 79 19.19 6.41 -47.97
N LEU A 80 19.54 7.19 -46.95
CA LEU A 80 19.98 8.57 -47.13
C LEU A 80 21.16 8.89 -46.20
N ARG A 81 22.30 9.21 -46.85
CA ARG A 81 23.44 9.94 -46.29
C ARG A 81 23.00 11.36 -45.95
N ALA A 82 23.51 11.90 -44.84
CA ALA A 82 23.70 13.33 -44.68
C ALA A 82 24.98 13.60 -43.89
N GLU A 83 25.66 14.66 -44.31
CA GLU A 83 27.08 14.94 -44.11
C GLU A 83 27.43 15.56 -42.75
N SER A 84 28.73 15.45 -42.48
CA SER A 84 29.56 16.08 -41.47
C SER A 84 29.15 17.47 -40.97
N TYR A 85 29.21 17.63 -39.64
CA TYR A 85 29.59 18.89 -39.01
C TYR A 85 30.39 18.61 -37.71
N GLN A 86 31.69 18.93 -37.72
CA GLN A 86 32.49 19.14 -36.50
C GLN A 86 32.37 20.61 -36.10
N PRO A 87 32.47 20.93 -34.80
CA PRO A 87 33.69 21.63 -34.40
C PRO A 87 34.28 21.26 -33.03
N ALA A 88 35.62 21.35 -33.02
CA ALA A 88 36.51 21.87 -31.98
C ALA A 88 36.66 21.14 -30.63
N ALA A 89 37.82 20.50 -30.52
CA ALA A 89 38.51 20.14 -29.30
C ALA A 89 38.87 21.37 -28.45
N ALA A 90 38.80 21.23 -27.13
CA ALA A 90 39.57 22.05 -26.19
C ALA A 90 40.19 21.13 -25.13
N ALA A 91 41.49 21.32 -24.97
CA ALA A 91 42.49 20.47 -24.34
C ALA A 91 42.28 20.19 -22.84
N ALA A 92 42.72 18.98 -22.47
CA ALA A 92 43.08 18.59 -21.12
C ALA A 92 44.28 19.40 -20.59
N VAL A 93 44.26 19.70 -19.29
CA VAL A 93 45.46 20.01 -18.50
C VAL A 93 45.34 19.29 -17.14
N GLN A 94 46.14 18.23 -16.96
CA GLN A 94 46.65 17.74 -15.68
C GLN A 94 47.87 18.63 -15.32
N ALA A 95 48.25 18.98 -14.08
CA ALA A 95 48.52 18.24 -12.83
C ALA A 95 49.05 19.30 -11.77
N PRO A 96 49.71 18.99 -10.63
CA PRO A 96 49.32 18.22 -9.44
C PRO A 96 49.72 18.86 -8.05
N VAL A 97 49.38 18.15 -6.93
CA VAL A 97 49.99 18.07 -5.56
C VAL A 97 49.73 19.17 -4.49
N ALA A 98 49.16 18.78 -3.32
CA ALA A 98 49.87 18.62 -2.02
C ALA A 98 48.98 18.71 -0.74
N GLY A 99 49.11 17.71 0.16
CA GLY A 99 48.84 17.76 1.61
C GLY A 99 47.38 17.60 2.05
N THR A 100 46.98 16.79 3.04
CA THR A 100 47.65 16.21 4.22
C THR A 100 46.77 15.06 4.74
N ALA A 101 47.38 14.02 5.32
CA ALA A 101 46.68 12.89 5.94
C ALA A 101 45.99 13.29 7.27
N PRO A 102 44.88 12.63 7.62
CA PRO A 102 44.80 12.14 8.99
C PRO A 102 44.17 10.74 9.13
N GLY A 103 44.75 9.97 10.06
CA GLY A 103 43.99 9.16 11.02
C GLY A 103 43.39 7.85 10.52
N THR A 104 43.95 6.75 11.02
CA THR A 104 43.39 5.39 11.01
C THR A 104 41.89 5.39 11.33
N ALA A 105 41.06 5.01 10.35
CA ALA A 105 39.63 4.81 10.54
C ALA A 105 39.37 3.44 11.19
N GLU A 106 38.76 3.46 12.38
CA GLU A 106 38.15 2.27 12.97
C GLU A 106 37.01 1.73 12.09
N PRO A 107 36.75 0.42 12.10
CA PRO A 107 35.78 -0.22 11.22
C PRO A 107 34.35 0.30 11.48
N ALA A 108 33.64 0.56 10.39
CA ALA A 108 32.25 1.00 10.39
C ALA A 108 31.37 -0.01 11.14
N VAL A 109 30.87 0.40 12.30
CA VAL A 109 29.83 -0.32 13.04
C VAL A 109 28.59 -0.34 12.17
N ALA A 110 28.21 -1.54 11.72
CA ALA A 110 26.90 -1.80 11.13
C ALA A 110 25.85 -1.30 12.12
N ILE A 111 25.04 -0.32 11.71
CA ILE A 111 23.85 0.03 12.49
C ILE A 111 22.95 -1.19 12.41
N GLU A 112 22.86 -1.92 13.52
CA GLU A 112 21.88 -2.98 13.71
C GLU A 112 20.51 -2.44 13.27
N THR A 113 19.97 -3.10 12.26
CA THR A 113 18.57 -3.02 11.85
C THR A 113 17.71 -2.95 13.10
N ARG A 114 16.98 -1.85 13.29
CA ARG A 114 15.81 -1.88 14.19
C ARG A 114 14.95 -3.03 13.68
N LYS A 115 14.90 -4.12 14.43
CA LYS A 115 13.86 -5.13 14.28
C LYS A 115 12.55 -4.37 14.37
N PHE A 116 11.82 -4.28 13.27
CA PHE A 116 10.37 -4.19 13.38
C PHE A 116 9.98 -5.42 14.21
N PRO A 117 9.42 -5.26 15.43
CA PRO A 117 8.79 -6.40 16.03
C PRO A 117 7.64 -6.75 15.09
N ALA A 118 7.84 -7.75 14.23
CA ALA A 118 6.75 -8.69 14.01
C ALA A 118 6.29 -9.04 15.44
N PRO A 119 5.01 -8.82 15.80
CA PRO A 119 4.54 -9.22 17.11
C PRO A 119 5.02 -10.65 17.33
N SER A 120 5.65 -10.93 18.47
CA SER A 120 6.09 -12.26 18.82
C SER A 120 4.85 -13.16 18.85
N HIS A 121 4.55 -13.80 17.73
CA HIS A 121 3.43 -14.69 17.55
C HIS A 121 3.85 -16.08 18.02
N THR A 122 4.15 -16.22 19.30
CA THR A 122 4.04 -17.51 19.97
C THR A 122 2.57 -17.68 20.35
N TYR A 123 1.75 -18.09 19.39
CA TYR A 123 0.50 -18.76 19.70
C TYR A 123 0.78 -20.25 19.58
N GLU A 124 0.76 -20.95 20.71
CA GLU A 124 0.53 -22.39 20.73
C GLU A 124 -0.70 -22.65 19.86
N THR A 125 -0.51 -23.41 18.80
CA THR A 125 -1.52 -23.74 17.80
C THR A 125 -2.37 -24.90 18.28
N ASP A 126 -2.97 -24.77 19.46
CA ASP A 126 -4.01 -25.70 19.89
C ASP A 126 -5.34 -25.26 19.28
N GLY A 127 -5.53 -25.59 18.00
CA GLY A 127 -6.82 -25.42 17.32
C GLY A 127 -6.82 -25.44 15.78
N ALA A 128 -5.67 -25.31 15.13
CA ALA A 128 -5.60 -25.29 13.65
C ALA A 128 -5.76 -26.68 12.99
N ALA A 129 -5.85 -27.75 13.77
CA ALA A 129 -5.97 -29.11 13.27
C ALA A 129 -7.36 -29.46 12.69
N GLY A 130 -8.36 -28.58 12.84
CA GLY A 130 -9.75 -28.89 12.45
C GLY A 130 -10.13 -28.74 10.98
N PHE A 131 -9.29 -28.13 10.14
CA PHE A 131 -9.67 -27.79 8.75
C PHE A 131 -9.07 -28.71 7.67
N ARG A 132 -7.87 -29.27 7.89
CA ARG A 132 -7.26 -30.18 6.89
C ARG A 132 -8.07 -31.48 6.69
N ASP A 133 -8.85 -31.90 7.70
CA ASP A 133 -9.61 -33.15 7.66
C ASP A 133 -11.04 -33.03 7.10
N ARG A 134 -11.43 -31.88 6.52
CA ARG A 134 -12.69 -31.75 5.74
C ARG A 134 -12.47 -31.56 4.23
N LEU A 135 -11.32 -31.97 3.73
CA LEU A 135 -10.96 -31.90 2.31
C LEU A 135 -10.98 -33.29 1.64
N ILE A 136 -12.14 -33.95 1.59
CA ILE A 136 -12.37 -35.07 0.65
C ILE A 136 -13.80 -35.00 0.06
N SER A 137 -13.85 -34.64 -1.22
CA SER A 137 -14.81 -35.07 -2.25
C SER A 137 -16.29 -35.18 -1.85
N ALA A 138 -17.01 -34.07 -1.99
CA ALA A 138 -18.39 -34.14 -2.46
C ALA A 138 -18.40 -33.73 -3.92
N THR A 139 -18.15 -34.69 -4.83
CA THR A 139 -18.49 -34.52 -6.24
C THR A 139 -19.94 -34.03 -6.30
N LEU A 140 -20.19 -32.84 -6.86
CA LEU A 140 -21.54 -32.31 -7.07
C LEU A 140 -22.33 -33.35 -7.87
N LYS A 141 -23.12 -34.20 -7.19
CA LYS A 141 -23.93 -35.25 -7.80
C LYS A 141 -25.13 -34.69 -8.58
N ARG A 142 -25.40 -33.39 -8.46
CA ARG A 142 -26.45 -32.67 -9.18
C ARG A 142 -25.83 -31.82 -10.29
N PRO A 143 -26.52 -31.64 -11.43
CA PRO A 143 -26.11 -30.66 -12.42
C PRO A 143 -26.01 -29.28 -11.75
N TRP A 144 -24.94 -28.55 -12.08
CA TRP A 144 -24.70 -27.21 -11.54
C TRP A 144 -25.82 -26.26 -11.97
N ASN A 145 -26.46 -25.61 -10.99
CA ASN A 145 -27.48 -24.60 -11.22
C ASN A 145 -27.23 -23.40 -10.28
N PRO A 146 -26.85 -22.21 -10.78
CA PRO A 146 -26.60 -21.04 -9.94
C PRO A 146 -27.86 -20.55 -9.20
N ASP A 147 -29.06 -20.85 -9.71
CA ASP A 147 -30.32 -20.45 -9.08
C ASP A 147 -30.57 -21.14 -7.73
N ASP A 148 -29.88 -22.26 -7.47
CA ASP A 148 -29.91 -22.95 -6.17
C ASP A 148 -29.26 -22.10 -5.06
N TYR A 149 -28.49 -21.07 -5.43
CA TYR A 149 -27.75 -20.19 -4.52
C TYR A 149 -28.31 -18.76 -4.46
N ILE A 150 -29.51 -18.51 -4.98
CA ILE A 150 -30.18 -17.21 -4.81
C ILE A 150 -30.41 -16.94 -3.32
N LEU A 151 -30.03 -15.76 -2.85
CA LEU A 151 -30.14 -15.36 -1.44
C LEU A 151 -31.56 -15.56 -0.91
N LYS A 152 -31.69 -16.39 0.13
CA LYS A 152 -32.95 -16.67 0.84
C LYS A 152 -32.70 -16.76 2.33
N ARG A 153 -33.74 -16.54 3.14
CA ARG A 153 -33.67 -16.62 4.61
C ARG A 153 -33.10 -17.95 5.08
N GLU A 154 -33.53 -19.06 4.47
CA GLU A 154 -33.16 -20.43 4.86
C GLU A 154 -31.66 -20.72 4.65
N MET A 155 -30.98 -19.94 3.81
CA MET A 155 -29.53 -20.03 3.62
C MET A 155 -28.75 -19.28 4.72
N VAL A 156 -29.31 -18.18 5.22
CA VAL A 156 -28.62 -17.28 6.17
C VAL A 156 -28.91 -17.64 7.62
N GLU A 157 -30.15 -18.03 7.92
CA GLU A 157 -30.60 -18.29 9.28
C GLU A 157 -29.78 -19.36 10.03
N PRO A 158 -29.34 -20.47 9.41
CA PRO A 158 -28.46 -21.44 10.07
C PRO A 158 -27.04 -20.94 10.35
N LEU A 159 -26.60 -19.90 9.64
CA LEU A 159 -25.27 -19.30 9.79
C LEU A 159 -25.27 -18.17 10.83
N ALA A 160 -26.38 -17.44 10.93
CA ALA A 160 -26.46 -16.22 11.75
C ALA A 160 -26.27 -16.49 13.26
N ASP A 161 -25.49 -15.64 13.92
CA ASP A 161 -25.37 -15.62 15.38
C ASP A 161 -26.40 -14.68 15.98
N SER A 162 -27.50 -15.24 16.51
CA SER A 162 -28.57 -14.46 17.14
C SER A 162 -29.12 -13.36 16.21
N GLY A 163 -29.31 -13.69 14.93
CA GLY A 163 -29.73 -12.76 13.89
C GLY A 163 -28.64 -11.88 13.28
N ASN A 164 -27.39 -11.96 13.76
CA ASN A 164 -26.26 -11.23 13.22
C ASN A 164 -25.52 -12.05 12.14
N ILE A 165 -25.19 -11.43 11.01
CA ILE A 165 -24.45 -12.07 9.91
C ILE A 165 -23.41 -11.10 9.33
N ALA A 166 -22.20 -11.61 9.07
CA ALA A 166 -21.14 -10.87 8.40
C ALA A 166 -21.17 -11.19 6.91
N VAL A 167 -21.08 -10.16 6.08
CA VAL A 167 -21.22 -10.28 4.63
C VAL A 167 -20.09 -9.50 3.96
N THR A 168 -19.42 -10.17 3.03
CA THR A 168 -18.59 -9.52 2.02
C THR A 168 -19.03 -9.98 0.64
N PHE A 169 -18.49 -9.40 -0.42
CA PHE A 169 -18.83 -9.75 -1.79
C PHE A 169 -17.62 -9.57 -2.69
N VAL A 170 -17.56 -10.37 -3.75
CA VAL A 170 -16.34 -10.48 -4.56
C VAL A 170 -16.62 -10.95 -5.98
N ASN A 171 -15.78 -10.52 -6.91
CA ASN A 171 -15.73 -11.05 -8.27
C ASN A 171 -14.49 -11.95 -8.46
N TYR A 172 -14.40 -12.61 -9.61
CA TYR A 172 -13.39 -13.65 -9.79
C TYR A 172 -11.94 -13.14 -9.67
N ASN A 173 -11.65 -11.92 -10.16
CA ASN A 173 -10.32 -11.31 -10.04
C ASN A 173 -9.84 -11.11 -8.60
N HIS A 174 -10.77 -11.04 -7.63
CA HIS A 174 -10.47 -10.85 -6.20
C HIS A 174 -10.71 -12.12 -5.36
N LEU A 175 -10.82 -13.30 -5.99
CA LEU A 175 -11.03 -14.56 -5.28
C LEU A 175 -9.95 -14.84 -4.22
N ASP A 176 -8.71 -14.39 -4.44
CA ASP A 176 -7.61 -14.49 -3.49
C ASP A 176 -7.87 -13.64 -2.22
N PHE A 177 -8.42 -12.44 -2.37
CA PHE A 177 -8.90 -11.64 -1.23
C PHE A 177 -10.04 -12.33 -0.49
N ALA A 178 -10.98 -12.96 -1.20
CA ALA A 178 -12.07 -13.71 -0.57
C ALA A 178 -11.54 -14.85 0.30
N LYS A 179 -10.59 -15.63 -0.21
CA LYS A 179 -9.91 -16.68 0.57
C LYS A 179 -9.23 -16.12 1.81
N ASN A 180 -8.52 -15.01 1.67
CA ASN A 180 -7.86 -14.36 2.81
C ASN A 180 -8.89 -13.87 3.85
N TRP A 181 -9.98 -13.24 3.40
CA TRP A 181 -11.04 -12.76 4.28
C TRP A 181 -11.70 -13.91 5.07
N ALA A 182 -12.04 -15.01 4.39
CA ALA A 182 -12.61 -16.20 5.02
C ALA A 182 -11.66 -16.80 6.06
N TYR A 183 -10.38 -16.98 5.68
CA TYR A 183 -9.35 -17.50 6.57
C TYR A 183 -9.24 -16.69 7.87
N HIS A 184 -9.25 -15.36 7.78
CA HIS A 184 -9.17 -14.51 8.96
C HIS A 184 -10.45 -14.53 9.79
N MET A 185 -11.64 -14.53 9.17
CA MET A 185 -12.90 -14.68 9.90
C MET A 185 -12.95 -15.99 10.69
N GLU A 186 -12.59 -17.11 10.07
CA GLU A 186 -12.51 -18.41 10.73
C GLU A 186 -11.48 -18.42 11.87
N LYS A 187 -10.29 -17.82 11.65
CA LYS A 187 -9.24 -17.70 12.68
C LYS A 187 -9.71 -16.95 13.93
N THR A 188 -10.69 -16.06 13.80
CA THR A 188 -11.29 -15.37 14.94
C THR A 188 -12.36 -16.19 15.68
N GLY A 189 -12.72 -17.37 15.14
CA GLY A 189 -13.83 -18.18 15.63
C GLY A 189 -15.21 -17.67 15.20
N CYS A 190 -15.28 -16.76 14.22
CA CYS A 190 -16.54 -16.27 13.68
C CYS A 190 -17.03 -17.19 12.55
N THR A 191 -18.10 -17.94 12.79
CA THR A 191 -18.76 -18.78 11.76
C THR A 191 -19.99 -18.12 11.15
N ALA A 192 -20.43 -16.99 11.71
CA ALA A 192 -21.61 -16.27 11.26
C ALA A 192 -21.26 -15.31 10.12
N TYR A 193 -20.88 -15.88 8.97
CA TYR A 193 -20.62 -15.13 7.75
C TYR A 193 -21.12 -15.83 6.49
N ILE A 194 -21.31 -15.05 5.42
CA ILE A 194 -21.65 -15.52 4.08
C ILE A 194 -21.09 -14.55 3.04
N MET A 195 -20.69 -15.05 1.87
CA MET A 195 -20.13 -14.24 0.78
C MET A 195 -21.09 -14.09 -0.40
N GLY A 196 -21.15 -12.88 -0.96
CA GLY A 196 -21.82 -12.63 -2.22
C GLY A 196 -20.89 -12.90 -3.40
N ALA A 197 -21.19 -13.92 -4.20
CA ALA A 197 -20.51 -14.17 -5.46
C ALA A 197 -21.11 -13.28 -6.55
N MET A 198 -20.32 -12.32 -7.06
CA MET A 198 -20.79 -11.37 -8.09
C MET A 198 -21.01 -12.02 -9.45
N ASP A 199 -20.31 -13.12 -9.73
CA ASP A 199 -20.31 -13.87 -10.98
C ASP A 199 -20.31 -15.40 -10.72
N GLU A 200 -20.64 -16.18 -11.74
CA GLU A 200 -20.81 -17.63 -11.63
C GLU A 200 -19.48 -18.37 -11.39
N GLU A 201 -18.36 -17.84 -11.90
CA GLU A 201 -17.03 -18.43 -11.69
C GLU A 201 -16.62 -18.35 -10.23
N THR A 202 -16.80 -17.19 -9.61
CA THR A 202 -16.63 -16.98 -8.18
C THR A 202 -17.53 -17.91 -7.38
N LEU A 203 -18.81 -18.03 -7.77
CA LEU A 203 -19.76 -18.90 -7.07
C LEU A 203 -19.29 -20.37 -7.09
N LYS A 204 -18.85 -20.87 -8.25
CA LYS A 204 -18.32 -22.25 -8.39
C LYS A 204 -17.13 -22.49 -7.47
N GLU A 205 -16.17 -21.58 -7.45
CA GLU A 205 -14.98 -21.74 -6.61
C GLU A 205 -15.30 -21.63 -5.12
N LEU A 206 -16.14 -20.69 -4.69
CA LEU A 206 -16.54 -20.58 -3.27
C LEU A 206 -17.30 -21.83 -2.79
N VAL A 207 -18.21 -22.38 -3.61
CA VAL A 207 -18.91 -23.65 -3.32
C VAL A 207 -17.92 -24.81 -3.21
N LYS A 208 -16.98 -24.92 -4.15
CA LYS A 208 -15.93 -25.95 -4.16
C LYS A 208 -15.02 -25.86 -2.93
N LEU A 209 -14.77 -24.65 -2.44
CA LEU A 209 -14.01 -24.37 -1.21
C LEU A 209 -14.85 -24.53 0.07
N ASN A 210 -16.14 -24.86 -0.04
CA ASN A 210 -17.08 -24.96 1.07
C ASN A 210 -17.17 -23.66 1.90
N ILE A 211 -17.01 -22.51 1.25
CA ILE A 211 -17.22 -21.20 1.84
C ILE A 211 -18.70 -20.83 1.70
N PRO A 212 -19.42 -20.48 2.77
CA PRO A 212 -20.82 -20.09 2.68
C PRO A 212 -21.02 -18.94 1.69
N THR A 213 -21.85 -19.14 0.68
CA THR A 213 -21.99 -18.19 -0.44
C THR A 213 -23.42 -18.13 -0.98
N PHE A 214 -23.77 -16.99 -1.57
CA PHE A 214 -24.98 -16.80 -2.38
C PHE A 214 -24.62 -16.11 -3.70
N TYR A 215 -25.47 -16.27 -4.71
CA TYR A 215 -25.27 -15.69 -6.02
C TYR A 215 -25.90 -14.30 -6.10
N MET A 216 -25.12 -13.29 -6.49
CA MET A 216 -25.58 -11.92 -6.67
C MET A 216 -26.02 -11.61 -8.11
N ALA A 217 -25.63 -12.43 -9.09
CA ALA A 217 -25.91 -12.22 -10.51
C ALA A 217 -25.67 -10.77 -10.95
N SER A 218 -24.47 -10.24 -10.67
CA SER A 218 -24.21 -8.80 -10.81
C SER A 218 -24.28 -8.32 -12.27
N ASN A 219 -23.97 -9.21 -13.22
CA ASN A 219 -23.72 -8.92 -14.64
C ASN A 219 -22.60 -7.88 -14.87
N LEU A 220 -21.70 -7.72 -13.89
CA LEU A 220 -20.51 -6.88 -13.98
C LEU A 220 -19.30 -7.71 -14.45
N THR A 221 -18.23 -7.02 -14.85
CA THR A 221 -16.99 -7.65 -15.26
C THR A 221 -16.37 -8.50 -14.15
N THR A 222 -15.71 -9.60 -14.56
CA THR A 222 -14.89 -10.44 -13.68
C THR A 222 -13.50 -9.86 -13.45
N ASN A 223 -13.08 -8.85 -14.23
CA ASN A 223 -11.80 -8.14 -14.09
C ASN A 223 -11.83 -7.15 -12.91
N ASP A 224 -10.67 -6.56 -12.59
CA ASP A 224 -10.61 -5.41 -11.69
C ASP A 224 -11.49 -4.27 -12.21
N PHE A 225 -12.31 -3.69 -11.34
CA PHE A 225 -13.21 -2.61 -11.73
C PHE A 225 -12.47 -1.32 -12.05
N GLY A 226 -11.29 -1.09 -11.46
CA GLY A 226 -10.61 0.21 -11.50
C GLY A 226 -11.38 1.28 -10.72
N ARG A 227 -10.69 2.26 -10.13
CA ARG A 227 -11.36 3.23 -9.26
C ARG A 227 -12.22 4.19 -10.09
N PHE A 228 -13.41 4.51 -9.58
CA PHE A 228 -14.34 5.49 -10.19
C PHE A 228 -14.75 5.23 -11.66
N THR A 229 -14.48 4.04 -12.18
CA THR A 229 -15.01 3.60 -13.47
C THR A 229 -16.52 3.41 -13.37
N LYS A 230 -17.19 3.23 -14.51
CA LYS A 230 -18.60 2.87 -14.53
C LYS A 230 -18.88 1.59 -13.73
N ASP A 231 -18.05 0.56 -13.94
CA ASP A 231 -18.24 -0.73 -13.27
C ASP A 231 -18.01 -0.63 -11.75
N PHE A 232 -17.09 0.23 -11.30
CA PHE A 232 -16.90 0.53 -9.88
C PHE A 232 -18.13 1.21 -9.25
N LEU A 233 -18.70 2.19 -9.94
CA LEU A 233 -19.91 2.85 -9.50
C LEU A 233 -21.10 1.87 -9.47
N ASP A 234 -21.21 0.99 -10.47
CA ASP A 234 -22.25 -0.03 -10.51
C ASP A 234 -22.06 -1.11 -9.43
N MET A 235 -20.80 -1.47 -9.10
CA MET A 235 -20.48 -2.35 -7.99
C MET A 235 -20.97 -1.77 -6.66
N GLY A 236 -20.79 -0.47 -6.41
CA GLY A 236 -21.33 0.21 -5.23
C GLY A 236 -22.86 0.12 -5.12
N ARG A 237 -23.57 0.15 -6.26
CA ARG A 237 -25.04 -0.07 -6.29
C ARG A 237 -25.41 -1.51 -5.94
N LYS A 238 -24.65 -2.49 -6.44
CA LYS A 238 -24.83 -3.92 -6.09
C LYS A 238 -24.57 -4.17 -4.60
N LYS A 239 -23.57 -3.51 -4.01
CA LYS A 239 -23.31 -3.51 -2.56
C LYS A 239 -24.54 -3.03 -1.80
N ALA A 240 -25.09 -1.86 -2.13
CA ALA A 240 -26.26 -1.32 -1.44
C ALA A 240 -27.50 -2.22 -1.57
N ALA A 241 -27.78 -2.76 -2.76
CA ALA A 241 -28.90 -3.70 -2.98
C ALA A 241 -28.72 -5.02 -2.21
N MET A 242 -27.48 -5.49 -2.07
CA MET A 242 -27.17 -6.63 -1.19
C MET A 242 -27.52 -6.30 0.26
N VAL A 243 -27.07 -5.14 0.77
CA VAL A 243 -27.41 -4.70 2.14
C VAL A 243 -28.93 -4.66 2.33
N GLU A 244 -29.66 -4.05 1.40
CA GLU A 244 -31.13 -3.99 1.45
C GLU A 244 -31.74 -5.38 1.58
N SER A 245 -31.26 -6.34 0.80
CA SER A 245 -31.78 -7.72 0.79
C SER A 245 -31.63 -8.40 2.15
N PHE A 246 -30.47 -8.29 2.81
CA PHE A 246 -30.27 -8.87 4.14
C PHE A 246 -31.13 -8.19 5.22
N LEU A 247 -31.25 -6.86 5.17
CA LEU A 247 -32.09 -6.11 6.12
C LEU A 247 -33.57 -6.42 5.93
N ALA A 248 -34.04 -6.58 4.69
CA ALA A 248 -35.41 -6.99 4.36
C ALA A 248 -35.73 -8.42 4.81
N LEU A 249 -34.72 -9.31 4.80
CA LEU A 249 -34.80 -10.63 5.42
C LEU A 249 -34.71 -10.58 6.96
N GLY A 250 -34.54 -9.41 7.57
CA GLY A 250 -34.59 -9.22 9.02
C GLY A 250 -33.30 -9.57 9.75
N PHE A 251 -32.15 -9.60 9.07
CA PHE A 251 -30.84 -9.85 9.69
C PHE A 251 -30.11 -8.56 10.06
N ASP A 252 -29.43 -8.56 11.20
CA ASP A 252 -28.44 -7.55 11.57
C ASP A 252 -27.16 -7.83 10.76
N THR A 253 -26.78 -6.91 9.89
CA THR A 253 -25.80 -7.19 8.83
C THR A 253 -24.52 -6.39 9.04
N LEU A 254 -23.41 -7.08 9.27
CA LEU A 254 -22.06 -6.53 9.21
C LEU A 254 -21.53 -6.66 7.79
N VAL A 255 -21.41 -5.57 7.06
CA VAL A 255 -20.84 -5.53 5.72
C VAL A 255 -19.38 -5.09 5.81
N SER A 256 -18.50 -5.79 5.10
CA SER A 256 -17.15 -5.28 4.84
C SER A 256 -16.71 -5.49 3.41
N ASP A 257 -15.90 -4.58 2.88
CA ASP A 257 -15.17 -4.81 1.63
C ASP A 257 -14.24 -6.03 1.81
N VAL A 258 -13.96 -6.74 0.70
CA VAL A 258 -13.24 -8.02 0.72
C VAL A 258 -11.75 -7.86 1.09
N ASP A 259 -11.24 -6.63 1.00
CA ASP A 259 -9.88 -6.24 1.39
C ASP A 259 -9.77 -5.78 2.85
N ALA A 260 -10.80 -6.05 3.67
CA ALA A 260 -10.71 -6.02 5.11
C ALA A 260 -10.14 -7.34 5.67
N VAL A 261 -9.35 -7.24 6.74
CA VAL A 261 -8.84 -8.36 7.52
C VAL A 261 -9.42 -8.29 8.93
N TRP A 262 -10.02 -9.39 9.39
CA TRP A 262 -10.58 -9.52 10.73
C TRP A 262 -9.60 -10.19 11.69
N LEU A 263 -9.23 -9.50 12.78
CA LEU A 263 -8.25 -9.97 13.76
C LEU A 263 -8.89 -10.44 15.07
N ARG A 264 -10.18 -10.15 15.27
CA ARG A 264 -11.03 -10.56 16.40
C ARG A 264 -12.43 -10.85 15.90
N ASN A 265 -13.19 -11.68 16.63
CA ASN A 265 -14.59 -11.92 16.30
C ASN A 265 -15.34 -10.57 16.39
N PRO A 266 -16.04 -10.12 15.34
CA PRO A 266 -16.64 -8.79 15.31
C PRO A 266 -17.83 -8.63 16.26
N PHE A 267 -18.72 -9.63 16.36
CA PHE A 267 -20.03 -9.46 16.98
C PHE A 267 -20.00 -9.09 18.47
N PRO A 268 -19.05 -9.56 19.30
CA PRO A 268 -18.89 -9.05 20.66
C PRO A 268 -18.78 -7.52 20.76
N PHE A 269 -18.18 -6.84 19.78
CA PHE A 269 -18.14 -5.37 19.76
C PHE A 269 -19.52 -4.78 19.44
N PHE A 270 -20.12 -5.19 18.32
CA PHE A 270 -21.39 -4.65 17.84
C PHE A 270 -22.56 -4.92 18.80
N LYS A 271 -22.53 -6.04 19.54
CA LYS A 271 -23.53 -6.39 20.57
C LYS A 271 -23.52 -5.45 21.79
N LYS A 272 -22.46 -4.66 22.00
CA LYS A 272 -22.40 -3.62 23.05
C LYS A 272 -23.35 -2.45 22.75
N PHE A 273 -23.54 -2.13 21.47
CA PHE A 273 -24.32 -0.98 21.01
C PHE A 273 -25.69 -1.43 20.48
N LYS A 274 -26.53 -1.97 21.37
CA LYS A 274 -27.84 -2.54 21.02
C LYS A 274 -28.82 -1.51 20.43
N ASP A 275 -28.67 -0.25 20.85
CA ASP A 275 -29.55 0.85 20.41
C ASP A 275 -29.13 1.46 19.06
N ALA A 276 -27.97 1.07 18.52
CA ALA A 276 -27.51 1.59 17.23
C ALA A 276 -28.30 0.96 16.08
N ASP A 277 -28.88 1.75 15.20
CA ASP A 277 -29.44 1.26 13.94
C ASP A 277 -28.34 1.06 12.88
N MET A 278 -27.24 1.84 12.98
CA MET A 278 -26.13 1.81 12.04
C MET A 278 -24.79 2.19 12.70
N LEU A 279 -23.72 1.45 12.42
CA LEU A 279 -22.34 1.79 12.78
C LEU A 279 -21.46 1.75 11.54
N VAL A 280 -20.55 2.71 11.37
CA VAL A 280 -19.74 2.85 10.14
C VAL A 280 -18.29 3.17 10.48
N SER A 281 -17.32 2.60 9.75
CA SER A 281 -15.90 2.96 9.91
C SER A 281 -15.60 4.42 9.55
N SER A 282 -14.49 4.95 10.06
CA SER A 282 -14.03 6.32 9.81
C SER A 282 -12.87 6.40 8.83
N GLU A 283 -12.69 7.55 8.20
CA GLU A 283 -11.48 7.90 7.44
C GLU A 283 -10.46 8.73 8.26
N ILE A 284 -10.66 8.87 9.57
CA ILE A 284 -9.74 9.68 10.41
C ILE A 284 -8.41 8.94 10.64
N TYR A 285 -7.35 9.72 10.91
CA TYR A 285 -6.04 9.17 11.25
C TYR A 285 -5.92 8.82 12.73
N GLN A 286 -6.39 9.72 13.59
CA GLN A 286 -6.31 9.59 15.05
C GLN A 286 -7.70 9.35 15.62
N THR A 287 -7.83 8.30 16.42
CA THR A 287 -9.08 8.04 17.13
C THR A 287 -9.33 9.12 18.18
N THR A 288 -10.59 9.50 18.34
CA THR A 288 -11.10 10.28 19.46
C THR A 288 -11.72 9.40 20.54
N SER A 289 -11.79 8.09 20.30
CA SER A 289 -12.34 7.13 21.23
C SER A 289 -11.39 6.84 22.38
N VAL A 290 -11.97 6.47 23.52
CA VAL A 290 -11.24 5.97 24.69
C VAL A 290 -11.61 4.51 24.89
N ALA A 291 -10.60 3.66 25.09
CA ALA A 291 -10.79 2.21 25.21
C ALA A 291 -11.56 1.62 24.01
N GLU A 292 -12.57 0.78 24.26
CA GLU A 292 -13.38 0.15 23.21
C GLU A 292 -14.75 0.84 23.00
N GLY A 293 -14.78 2.17 23.01
CA GLY A 293 -15.96 2.98 22.72
C GLY A 293 -16.15 3.27 21.22
N LEU A 294 -17.14 4.10 20.88
CA LEU A 294 -17.26 4.69 19.53
C LEU A 294 -16.43 5.97 19.43
N GLU A 295 -16.26 6.51 18.22
CA GLU A 295 -15.72 7.85 18.04
C GLU A 295 -16.64 8.91 18.69
N GLY A 296 -16.04 9.93 19.29
CA GLY A 296 -16.77 11.09 19.79
C GLY A 296 -17.31 11.95 18.65
N LEU A 297 -18.17 12.92 18.97
CA LEU A 297 -18.77 13.81 17.98
C LEU A 297 -17.73 14.54 17.11
N SER A 298 -16.57 14.90 17.69
CA SER A 298 -15.46 15.50 16.94
C SER A 298 -14.92 14.53 15.89
N GLY A 299 -14.60 13.28 16.25
CA GLY A 299 -14.14 12.26 15.31
C GLY A 299 -15.19 11.93 14.26
N ALA A 300 -16.43 11.69 14.68
CA ALA A 300 -17.54 11.29 13.82
C ALA A 300 -17.95 12.34 12.77
N ARG A 301 -17.63 13.62 12.97
CA ARG A 301 -17.89 14.69 11.98
C ARG A 301 -16.99 14.60 10.74
N HIS A 302 -15.98 13.75 10.76
CA HIS A 302 -15.07 13.53 9.65
C HIS A 302 -15.51 12.29 8.87
N GLY A 303 -15.32 12.32 7.55
CA GLY A 303 -15.89 11.37 6.59
C GLY A 303 -15.90 9.91 7.06
N VAL A 304 -17.04 9.25 6.87
CA VAL A 304 -17.17 7.81 7.11
C VAL A 304 -16.75 7.01 5.87
N ASN A 305 -16.18 5.83 6.14
CA ASN A 305 -15.78 4.83 5.17
C ASN A 305 -16.81 3.69 5.13
N ILE A 306 -17.23 3.29 3.94
CA ILE A 306 -18.25 2.24 3.76
C ILE A 306 -17.68 0.82 3.66
N GLY A 307 -16.37 0.67 3.83
CA GLY A 307 -15.68 -0.61 3.78
C GLY A 307 -15.87 -1.45 5.04
N VAL A 308 -16.36 -0.88 6.14
CA VAL A 308 -16.93 -1.62 7.28
C VAL A 308 -18.18 -0.90 7.79
N MET A 309 -19.32 -1.59 7.74
CA MET A 309 -20.61 -1.05 8.19
C MET A 309 -21.41 -2.13 8.91
N PHE A 310 -22.13 -1.78 9.97
CA PHE A 310 -23.08 -2.66 10.63
C PHE A 310 -24.45 -2.00 10.63
N LEU A 311 -25.45 -2.66 10.04
CA LEU A 311 -26.79 -2.10 9.87
C LEU A 311 -27.83 -3.08 10.40
N ARG A 312 -28.85 -2.55 11.08
CA ARG A 312 -30.01 -3.31 11.55
C ARG A 312 -31.23 -3.09 10.66
N PRO A 313 -32.26 -3.97 10.67
CA PRO A 313 -33.44 -3.82 9.82
C PRO A 313 -34.14 -2.45 9.90
N ARG A 314 -34.02 -1.73 11.03
CA ARG A 314 -34.51 -0.35 11.18
C ARG A 314 -33.87 0.64 10.21
N ALA A 315 -32.63 0.39 9.78
CA ALA A 315 -31.92 1.19 8.78
C ALA A 315 -32.36 0.90 7.33
N LEU A 316 -33.33 0.00 7.09
CA LEU A 316 -33.78 -0.34 5.74
C LEU A 316 -34.22 0.90 4.92
N SER A 317 -34.97 1.81 5.54
CA SER A 317 -35.41 3.05 4.87
C SER A 317 -34.25 3.97 4.47
N PHE A 318 -33.14 3.96 5.22
CA PHE A 318 -31.93 4.68 4.86
C PHE A 318 -31.27 4.06 3.63
N VAL A 319 -31.15 2.73 3.59
CA VAL A 319 -30.55 2.01 2.46
C VAL A 319 -31.39 2.18 1.19
N GLN A 320 -32.72 2.19 1.31
CA GLN A 320 -33.61 2.46 0.19
C GLN A 320 -33.45 3.86 -0.38
N GLU A 321 -33.31 4.88 0.47
CA GLU A 321 -33.04 6.25 0.02
C GLU A 321 -31.64 6.37 -0.61
N TRP A 322 -30.65 5.66 -0.05
CA TRP A 322 -29.30 5.57 -0.61
C TRP A 322 -29.31 5.00 -2.03
N ILE A 323 -30.00 3.87 -2.25
CA ILE A 323 -30.18 3.25 -3.57
C ILE A 323 -30.89 4.21 -4.53
N ALA A 324 -32.04 4.76 -4.11
CA ALA A 324 -32.83 5.65 -4.96
C ALA A 324 -32.02 6.90 -5.42
N ASN A 325 -31.20 7.47 -4.53
CA ASN A 325 -30.33 8.58 -4.88
C ASN A 325 -29.25 8.17 -5.89
N MET A 326 -28.64 7.00 -5.74
CA MET A 326 -27.66 6.47 -6.70
C MET A 326 -28.28 6.08 -8.05
N GLU A 327 -29.53 5.64 -8.09
CA GLU A 327 -30.26 5.35 -9.32
C GLU A 327 -30.66 6.63 -10.07
N SER A 328 -30.91 7.71 -9.34
CA SER A 328 -31.29 9.01 -9.93
C SER A 328 -30.16 9.69 -10.73
N ASP A 329 -28.90 9.38 -10.41
CA ASP A 329 -27.73 9.87 -11.14
C ASP A 329 -26.61 8.81 -11.17
N PRO A 330 -26.25 8.28 -12.36
CA PRO A 330 -25.23 7.24 -12.50
C PRO A 330 -23.82 7.68 -12.03
N LYS A 331 -23.56 8.98 -11.87
CA LYS A 331 -22.27 9.52 -11.41
C LYS A 331 -22.13 9.55 -9.89
N VAL A 332 -23.21 9.32 -9.16
CA VAL A 332 -23.18 9.30 -7.70
C VAL A 332 -22.33 8.13 -7.24
N TRP A 333 -21.33 8.45 -6.41
CA TRP A 333 -20.47 7.49 -5.73
C TRP A 333 -21.15 7.06 -4.42
N ASP A 334 -21.17 5.76 -4.18
CA ASP A 334 -21.85 5.10 -3.06
C ASP A 334 -21.44 5.67 -1.69
N GLN A 335 -20.14 5.78 -1.42
CA GLN A 335 -19.63 6.36 -0.16
C GLN A 335 -20.01 7.84 -0.01
N ALA A 336 -19.99 8.62 -1.10
CA ALA A 336 -20.33 10.05 -1.03
C ALA A 336 -21.79 10.25 -0.65
N GLU A 337 -22.70 9.46 -1.22
CA GLU A 337 -24.12 9.55 -0.89
C GLU A 337 -24.42 8.99 0.52
N LEU A 338 -23.75 7.90 0.93
CA LEU A 338 -23.90 7.40 2.30
C LEU A 338 -23.46 8.46 3.32
N ASN A 339 -22.33 9.12 3.10
CA ASN A 339 -21.88 10.25 3.93
C ASN A 339 -22.95 11.36 3.99
N HIS A 340 -23.51 11.75 2.85
CA HIS A 340 -24.55 12.78 2.78
C HIS A 340 -25.78 12.43 3.63
N LEU A 341 -26.29 11.20 3.51
CA LEU A 341 -27.44 10.74 4.30
C LEU A 341 -27.10 10.58 5.78
N PHE A 342 -25.93 10.02 6.11
CA PHE A 342 -25.48 9.80 7.49
C PHE A 342 -25.37 11.13 8.25
N TYR A 343 -24.79 12.16 7.63
CA TYR A 343 -24.60 13.47 8.26
C TYR A 343 -25.83 14.39 8.28
N SER A 344 -26.92 14.00 7.62
CA SER A 344 -28.12 14.84 7.54
C SER A 344 -28.70 15.13 8.93
N ASN A 345 -28.59 16.39 9.36
CA ASN A 345 -28.95 16.87 10.70
C ASN A 345 -28.33 16.04 11.84
N MET A 346 -27.08 15.58 11.66
CA MET A 346 -26.39 14.79 12.66
C MET A 346 -26.14 15.58 13.95
N THR A 347 -26.51 14.99 15.09
CA THR A 347 -26.28 15.54 16.43
C THR A 347 -25.93 14.42 17.40
N SER A 348 -25.40 14.74 18.59
CA SER A 348 -25.28 13.74 19.65
C SER A 348 -26.65 13.20 20.04
N ALA A 349 -26.76 11.89 20.27
CA ALA A 349 -27.97 11.32 20.84
C ALA A 349 -28.18 11.90 22.26
N ARG A 350 -29.43 12.29 22.58
CA ARG A 350 -29.75 12.92 23.87
C ARG A 350 -29.46 11.95 25.02
N ASP A 351 -28.86 12.48 26.09
CA ASP A 351 -28.59 11.77 27.34
C ASP A 351 -27.70 10.52 27.19
N ARG A 352 -26.82 10.51 26.18
CA ARG A 352 -25.86 9.42 25.93
C ARG A 352 -24.41 9.90 25.96
N SER A 353 -23.52 9.05 26.48
CA SER A 353 -22.07 9.27 26.53
C SER A 353 -21.25 8.15 25.88
N ASP A 354 -21.91 7.23 25.18
CA ASP A 354 -21.31 6.06 24.54
C ASP A 354 -20.90 6.29 23.08
N GLY A 355 -20.99 7.54 22.62
CA GLY A 355 -20.64 7.96 21.26
C GLY A 355 -21.75 7.76 20.23
N LEU A 356 -22.95 7.34 20.62
CA LEU A 356 -24.08 7.26 19.70
C LEU A 356 -24.63 8.65 19.32
N LEU A 357 -25.08 8.73 18.08
CA LEU A 357 -25.48 9.95 17.39
C LEU A 357 -26.91 9.81 16.87
N SER A 358 -27.64 10.92 16.81
CA SER A 358 -28.86 11.04 16.04
C SER A 358 -28.48 11.36 14.59
N ILE A 359 -28.75 10.45 13.66
CA ILE A 359 -28.38 10.56 12.24
C ILE A 359 -29.62 10.56 11.34
N PHE A 360 -29.44 10.78 10.03
CA PHE A 360 -30.51 10.67 9.03
C PHE A 360 -31.79 11.44 9.43
N ASN A 361 -31.63 12.74 9.69
CA ASN A 361 -32.71 13.63 10.15
C ASN A 361 -33.36 13.20 11.48
N GLY A 362 -32.60 12.53 12.34
CA GLY A 362 -33.07 12.02 13.64
C GLY A 362 -33.99 10.82 13.56
N LYS A 363 -34.08 10.17 12.38
CA LYS A 363 -34.86 8.94 12.19
C LYS A 363 -34.15 7.70 12.75
N LEU A 364 -32.82 7.74 12.82
CA LEU A 364 -31.98 6.62 13.22
C LEU A 364 -30.95 7.03 14.27
N VAL A 365 -30.53 6.04 15.07
CA VAL A 365 -29.40 6.16 15.99
C VAL A 365 -28.18 5.53 15.31
N GLY A 366 -27.13 6.32 15.14
CA GLY A 366 -25.90 5.93 14.45
C GLY A 366 -24.67 6.01 15.33
N GLY A 367 -23.53 5.61 14.78
CA GLY A 367 -22.23 5.80 15.42
C GLY A 367 -21.07 5.54 14.45
N VAL A 368 -19.90 6.05 14.79
CA VAL A 368 -18.69 5.86 13.99
C VAL A 368 -17.74 4.95 14.75
N LEU A 369 -17.28 3.88 14.10
CA LEU A 369 -16.39 2.89 14.67
C LEU A 369 -15.02 3.53 14.95
N PRO A 370 -14.38 3.20 16.08
CA PRO A 370 -13.13 3.82 16.45
C PRO A 370 -12.00 3.36 15.54
N ASN A 371 -11.24 4.31 15.00
CA ASN A 371 -10.17 4.00 14.06
C ASN A 371 -9.03 3.17 14.69
N SER A 372 -8.90 3.17 16.02
CA SER A 372 -7.98 2.30 16.76
C SER A 372 -8.39 0.83 16.77
N LEU A 373 -9.67 0.52 16.55
CA LEU A 373 -10.14 -0.86 16.51
C LEU A 373 -10.55 -1.32 15.11
N PHE A 374 -10.98 -0.39 14.25
CA PHE A 374 -11.42 -0.65 12.88
C PHE A 374 -10.57 0.21 11.95
N CYS A 375 -9.31 -0.19 11.82
CA CYS A 375 -8.26 0.64 11.23
C CYS A 375 -8.44 0.75 9.73
N ASN A 376 -8.19 1.93 9.17
CA ASN A 376 -7.83 2.06 7.76
C ASN A 376 -6.33 1.78 7.53
N GLY A 377 -5.93 1.52 6.30
CA GLY A 377 -4.56 1.14 5.95
C GLY A 377 -3.51 2.18 6.35
N ASN A 378 -3.84 3.48 6.27
CA ASN A 378 -2.94 4.56 6.66
C ASN A 378 -2.71 4.60 8.16
N SER A 379 -3.78 4.53 8.95
CA SER A 379 -3.69 4.55 10.42
C SER A 379 -3.02 3.31 11.01
N TYR A 380 -3.14 2.16 10.33
CA TYR A 380 -2.40 0.98 10.73
C TYR A 380 -0.90 1.17 10.48
N MET A 381 -0.51 1.73 9.33
CA MET A 381 0.87 2.02 9.00
C MET A 381 1.53 3.04 9.94
N GLU A 382 0.83 4.12 10.30
CA GLU A 382 1.35 5.15 11.21
C GLU A 382 1.36 4.73 12.68
N GLU A 383 0.97 3.49 12.96
CA GLU A 383 0.82 2.91 14.29
C GLU A 383 -0.19 3.68 15.18
N THR A 384 -0.99 4.59 14.62
CA THR A 384 -2.03 5.32 15.37
C THR A 384 -3.13 4.40 15.84
N SER A 385 -3.32 3.27 15.16
CA SER A 385 -4.25 2.23 15.55
C SER A 385 -3.93 1.56 16.89
N TRP A 386 -2.66 1.58 17.34
CA TRP A 386 -2.24 0.95 18.59
C TRP A 386 -2.31 1.88 19.80
N ASP A 387 -2.86 3.09 19.63
CA ASP A 387 -3.06 4.03 20.73
C ASP A 387 -3.88 3.37 21.85
N GLY A 388 -3.31 3.37 23.06
CA GLY A 388 -3.92 2.71 24.22
C GLY A 388 -3.68 1.21 24.33
N GLY A 389 -2.84 0.61 23.47
CA GLY A 389 -2.43 -0.80 23.57
C GLY A 389 -3.53 -1.81 23.20
N LEU A 390 -4.56 -1.36 22.48
CA LEU A 390 -5.67 -2.20 22.06
C LEU A 390 -5.31 -2.99 20.81
N ARG A 391 -5.80 -4.23 20.74
CA ARG A 391 -5.72 -5.04 19.53
C ARG A 391 -6.90 -4.71 18.61
N PRO A 392 -6.66 -4.36 17.34
CA PRO A 392 -7.74 -4.09 16.39
C PRO A 392 -8.70 -5.27 16.20
N TYR A 393 -9.96 -4.97 15.89
CA TYR A 393 -10.92 -5.93 15.36
C TYR A 393 -10.72 -6.14 13.87
N SER A 394 -10.47 -5.07 13.11
CA SER A 394 -10.22 -5.15 11.68
C SER A 394 -9.19 -4.16 11.18
N ILE A 395 -8.62 -4.49 10.04
CA ILE A 395 -7.80 -3.59 9.21
C ILE A 395 -8.41 -3.59 7.82
N HIS A 396 -8.92 -2.45 7.37
CA HIS A 396 -9.39 -2.25 6.01
C HIS A 396 -8.26 -1.64 5.18
N ALA A 397 -7.86 -2.31 4.09
CA ALA A 397 -6.80 -1.91 3.18
C ALA A 397 -7.14 -0.66 2.31
N SER A 398 -7.90 0.29 2.86
CA SER A 398 -8.18 1.60 2.25
C SER A 398 -6.95 2.51 2.26
N GLY A 399 -6.85 3.39 1.26
CA GLY A 399 -5.79 4.40 1.18
C GLY A 399 -4.41 3.88 0.76
N ILE A 400 -4.28 2.61 0.38
CA ILE A 400 -3.01 2.00 -0.04
C ILE A 400 -2.71 2.32 -1.52
N HIS A 401 -1.43 2.56 -1.84
CA HIS A 401 -0.97 2.86 -3.20
C HIS A 401 -0.94 1.59 -4.07
N SER A 402 -0.74 1.74 -5.38
CA SER A 402 -0.68 0.62 -6.34
C SER A 402 -1.91 -0.31 -6.33
N ALA A 403 -3.10 0.26 -6.07
CA ALA A 403 -4.40 -0.39 -6.16
C ALA A 403 -4.42 -1.80 -5.51
N THR A 404 -5.04 -2.78 -6.17
CA THR A 404 -5.19 -4.16 -5.69
C THR A 404 -3.86 -4.85 -5.38
N SER A 405 -2.84 -4.66 -6.25
CA SER A 405 -1.50 -5.21 -6.06
C SER A 405 -0.82 -4.66 -4.80
N GLY A 406 -0.93 -3.36 -4.54
CA GLY A 406 -0.38 -2.74 -3.34
C GLY A 406 -1.12 -3.15 -2.07
N LYS A 407 -2.45 -3.26 -2.11
CA LYS A 407 -3.23 -3.82 -0.99
C LYS A 407 -2.75 -5.22 -0.61
N ARG A 408 -2.61 -6.10 -1.61
CA ARG A 408 -2.10 -7.47 -1.43
C ARG A 408 -0.68 -7.47 -0.85
N SER A 409 0.22 -6.68 -1.44
CA SER A 409 1.60 -6.55 -0.96
C SER A 409 1.65 -6.08 0.49
N ARG A 410 0.81 -5.10 0.85
CA ARG A 410 0.80 -4.54 2.20
C ARG A 410 0.30 -5.52 3.24
N LEU A 411 -0.79 -6.25 2.93
CA LEU A 411 -1.28 -7.30 3.81
C LEU A 411 -0.22 -8.40 4.00
N ARG A 412 0.58 -8.74 2.98
CA ARG A 412 1.73 -9.65 3.11
C ARG A 412 2.84 -9.09 3.98
N GLU A 413 3.18 -7.81 3.81
CA GLU A 413 4.19 -7.12 4.61
C GLU A 413 3.81 -7.08 6.10
N TRP A 414 2.52 -6.91 6.40
CA TRP A 414 1.99 -6.92 7.77
C TRP A 414 1.75 -8.32 8.34
N GLY A 415 1.93 -9.39 7.56
CA GLY A 415 1.66 -10.77 8.01
C GLY A 415 0.17 -11.13 8.08
N PHE A 416 -0.69 -10.39 7.39
CA PHE A 416 -2.13 -10.59 7.32
C PHE A 416 -2.62 -11.13 5.98
N TRP A 417 -1.71 -11.67 5.18
CA TRP A 417 -2.06 -12.39 3.97
C TRP A 417 -1.78 -13.88 4.16
N HIS A 418 -2.78 -14.73 3.91
CA HIS A 418 -2.62 -16.17 3.89
C HIS A 418 -2.09 -16.59 2.52
N ASP A 419 -0.76 -16.78 2.43
CA ASP A 419 -0.12 -17.27 1.22
C ASP A 419 -0.27 -18.79 1.09
N GLU A 420 -0.55 -19.25 -0.13
CA GLU A 420 -0.49 -20.67 -0.48
C GLU A 420 0.97 -21.17 -0.43
N PRO A 421 1.23 -22.45 -0.08
CA PRO A 421 2.59 -22.99 0.04
C PRO A 421 3.47 -22.77 -1.20
N GLU A 422 2.87 -22.79 -2.40
CA GLU A 422 3.54 -22.60 -3.68
C GLU A 422 4.24 -21.23 -3.77
N ARG A 423 3.78 -20.22 -3.01
CA ARG A 423 4.41 -18.88 -2.95
C ARG A 423 5.88 -18.93 -2.52
N PHE A 424 6.22 -19.90 -1.67
CA PHE A 424 7.56 -20.14 -1.13
C PHE A 424 8.39 -21.09 -2.00
N THR A 425 7.86 -21.47 -3.16
CA THR A 425 8.58 -22.25 -4.16
C THR A 425 8.88 -21.38 -5.38
N HIS A 426 10.02 -21.62 -6.03
CA HIS A 426 10.41 -20.94 -7.26
C HIS A 426 11.30 -21.88 -8.09
N PRO A 427 11.15 -21.95 -9.43
CA PRO A 427 11.89 -22.89 -10.28
C PRO A 427 13.43 -22.77 -10.18
N VAL A 428 13.91 -21.56 -9.89
CA VAL A 428 15.35 -21.24 -9.78
C VAL A 428 15.73 -21.09 -8.31
N GLY A 429 15.29 -19.99 -7.71
CA GLY A 429 15.43 -19.69 -6.29
C GLY A 429 15.13 -18.22 -6.06
N PHE A 430 15.65 -17.66 -4.98
CA PHE A 430 15.45 -16.28 -4.58
C PHE A 430 16.79 -15.55 -4.44
N LEU A 431 16.83 -14.30 -4.92
CA LEU A 431 17.92 -13.38 -4.65
C LEU A 431 17.47 -12.40 -3.57
N SER A 432 18.28 -12.24 -2.52
CA SER A 432 18.06 -11.20 -1.50
C SER A 432 19.34 -10.40 -1.28
N TYR A 433 19.25 -9.24 -0.65
CA TYR A 433 20.44 -8.45 -0.32
C TYR A 433 20.18 -7.53 0.87
N ASP A 434 21.25 -7.18 1.57
CA ASP A 434 21.23 -6.13 2.58
C ASP A 434 21.33 -4.76 1.91
N ASN A 435 20.27 -3.97 2.00
CA ASN A 435 20.21 -2.65 1.40
C ASN A 435 21.09 -1.66 2.16
N HIS A 436 22.21 -1.26 1.56
CA HIS A 436 23.16 -0.35 2.18
C HIS A 436 22.67 1.09 2.11
N VAL A 437 22.40 1.71 3.25
CA VAL A 437 21.96 3.11 3.30
C VAL A 437 23.02 3.98 3.97
N PRO A 438 23.61 4.97 3.26
CA PRO A 438 24.59 5.86 3.85
C PRO A 438 24.03 6.62 5.06
N LEU A 439 24.77 6.57 6.19
CA LEU A 439 24.35 7.20 7.45
C LEU A 439 24.15 8.71 7.31
N GLU A 440 24.93 9.37 6.46
CA GLU A 440 24.82 10.81 6.24
C GLU A 440 23.49 11.20 5.57
N LEU A 441 22.93 10.35 4.69
CA LEU A 441 21.62 10.60 4.08
C LEU A 441 20.48 10.41 5.09
N LEU A 442 20.61 9.44 5.99
CA LEU A 442 19.65 9.24 7.09
C LEU A 442 19.65 10.43 8.05
N LYS A 443 20.84 10.97 8.40
CA LYS A 443 20.98 12.17 9.23
C LYS A 443 20.45 13.42 8.52
N GLU A 444 20.80 13.62 7.24
CA GLU A 444 20.33 14.76 6.44
C GLU A 444 18.81 14.84 6.47
N VAL A 445 18.14 13.73 6.20
CA VAL A 445 16.67 13.63 6.24
C VAL A 445 16.09 13.86 7.64
N ARG A 446 16.70 13.29 8.68
CA ARG A 446 16.24 13.43 10.06
C ARG A 446 16.28 14.88 10.52
N ASP A 447 17.36 15.58 10.15
CA ASP A 447 17.65 16.93 10.63
C ASP A 447 17.05 18.01 9.69
N PHE A 448 16.46 17.60 8.56
CA PHE A 448 15.85 18.51 7.59
C PHE A 448 14.50 19.06 8.06
N ASN A 449 14.50 20.31 8.52
CA ASN A 449 13.33 20.96 9.10
C ASN A 449 12.38 21.63 8.09
N ASN A 450 12.71 21.67 6.79
CA ASN A 450 11.84 22.29 5.80
C ASN A 450 10.62 21.40 5.50
N ARG A 451 9.45 21.84 5.94
CA ARG A 451 8.16 21.16 5.77
C ARG A 451 7.43 21.53 4.46
N SER A 452 7.97 22.44 3.64
CA SER A 452 7.34 22.81 2.36
C SER A 452 7.23 21.61 1.42
N TRP A 453 6.22 21.59 0.56
CA TRP A 453 6.06 20.54 -0.44
C TRP A 453 6.67 20.93 -1.79
N THR A 454 7.47 21.99 -1.84
CA THR A 454 8.26 22.38 -3.02
C THR A 454 9.30 21.32 -3.39
N VAL A 455 9.81 21.36 -4.63
CA VAL A 455 10.93 20.50 -5.06
C VAL A 455 12.13 20.58 -4.10
N PRO A 456 12.65 21.78 -3.73
CA PRO A 456 13.69 21.89 -2.71
C PRO A 456 13.32 21.26 -1.36
N GLY A 457 12.04 21.34 -0.95
CA GLY A 457 11.52 20.75 0.27
C GLY A 457 11.42 19.21 0.27
N VAL A 458 11.67 18.56 -0.86
CA VAL A 458 11.68 17.09 -0.98
C VAL A 458 13.03 16.53 -1.44
N LEU A 459 14.01 17.37 -1.79
CA LEU A 459 15.31 16.91 -2.29
C LEU A 459 16.04 15.91 -1.37
N PRO A 460 16.12 16.11 -0.03
CA PRO A 460 16.79 15.13 0.84
C PRO A 460 16.11 13.75 0.83
N HIS A 461 14.79 13.72 0.70
CA HIS A 461 14.05 12.46 0.53
C HIS A 461 14.50 11.76 -0.76
N PHE A 462 14.57 12.47 -1.89
CA PHE A 462 14.98 11.86 -3.15
C PHE A 462 16.43 11.40 -3.14
N LYS A 463 17.36 12.16 -2.54
CA LYS A 463 18.74 11.70 -2.36
C LYS A 463 18.81 10.36 -1.62
N LEU A 464 18.05 10.24 -0.52
CA LEU A 464 17.97 9.01 0.27
C LEU A 464 17.38 7.85 -0.53
N VAL A 465 16.25 8.05 -1.21
CA VAL A 465 15.58 6.98 -1.98
C VAL A 465 16.41 6.57 -3.19
N ASN A 466 16.94 7.52 -3.96
CA ASN A 466 17.76 7.29 -5.14
C ASN A 466 18.98 6.39 -4.85
N ALA A 467 19.71 6.64 -3.76
CA ALA A 467 20.84 5.79 -3.36
C ALA A 467 20.47 4.31 -3.16
N GLN A 468 19.22 4.02 -2.84
CA GLN A 468 18.70 2.66 -2.66
C GLN A 468 18.14 2.10 -3.98
N LEU A 469 17.57 2.94 -4.84
CA LEU A 469 17.07 2.52 -6.16
C LEU A 469 18.19 1.97 -7.06
N SER A 470 19.41 2.50 -6.98
CA SER A 470 20.56 1.95 -7.71
C SER A 470 20.86 0.50 -7.31
N GLN A 471 20.76 0.19 -6.02
CA GLN A 471 20.95 -1.16 -5.49
C GLN A 471 19.81 -2.09 -5.92
N LEU A 472 18.57 -1.61 -5.84
CA LEU A 472 17.39 -2.35 -6.28
C LEU A 472 17.45 -2.68 -7.77
N ARG A 473 17.87 -1.73 -8.62
CA ARG A 473 18.10 -1.97 -10.05
C ARG A 473 19.07 -3.15 -10.24
N VAL A 474 20.24 -3.09 -9.60
CA VAL A 474 21.26 -4.14 -9.77
C VAL A 474 20.78 -5.49 -9.22
N ALA A 475 20.01 -5.51 -8.13
CA ALA A 475 19.40 -6.74 -7.60
C ALA A 475 18.40 -7.37 -8.57
N LEU A 476 17.52 -6.58 -9.18
CA LEU A 476 16.57 -7.05 -10.19
C LEU A 476 17.27 -7.58 -11.44
N VAL A 477 18.35 -6.92 -11.88
CA VAL A 477 19.18 -7.38 -13.00
C VAL A 477 19.90 -8.67 -12.65
N ALA A 478 20.59 -8.74 -11.51
CA ALA A 478 21.32 -9.92 -11.07
C ALA A 478 20.38 -11.14 -10.91
N ALA A 479 19.17 -10.93 -10.36
CA ALA A 479 18.18 -12.00 -10.21
C ALA A 479 17.78 -12.57 -11.59
N LYS A 480 17.55 -11.69 -12.57
CA LYS A 480 17.23 -12.08 -13.95
C LYS A 480 18.38 -12.86 -14.59
N GLU A 481 19.60 -12.40 -14.40
CA GLU A 481 20.81 -12.96 -15.05
C GLU A 481 21.26 -14.28 -14.44
N LEU A 482 20.99 -14.50 -13.16
CA LEU A 482 21.29 -15.75 -12.47
C LEU A 482 20.18 -16.79 -12.67
N GLY A 483 19.76 -16.97 -13.92
CA GLY A 483 18.77 -17.96 -14.34
C GLY A 483 17.31 -17.52 -14.20
N GLY A 484 17.04 -16.28 -13.80
CA GLY A 484 15.68 -15.77 -13.62
C GLY A 484 15.11 -16.05 -12.22
N ALA A 485 15.92 -15.94 -11.18
CA ALA A 485 15.48 -16.03 -9.79
C ALA A 485 14.51 -14.88 -9.42
N ALA A 486 13.72 -15.08 -8.36
CA ALA A 486 12.86 -14.03 -7.85
C ALA A 486 13.64 -13.09 -6.90
N ALA A 487 13.60 -11.79 -7.14
CA ALA A 487 14.24 -10.80 -6.26
C ALA A 487 13.36 -10.49 -5.05
N VAL A 488 13.90 -10.63 -3.85
CA VAL A 488 13.29 -10.15 -2.61
C VAL A 488 13.60 -8.66 -2.50
N LEU A 489 12.55 -7.83 -2.56
CA LEU A 489 12.67 -6.38 -2.44
C LEU A 489 13.23 -6.01 -1.05
N PRO A 490 14.05 -4.97 -0.92
CA PRO A 490 14.58 -4.55 0.38
C PRO A 490 13.56 -3.75 1.18
N HIS A 491 13.85 -3.55 2.48
CA HIS A 491 13.34 -2.36 3.17
C HIS A 491 13.96 -1.10 2.55
N LEU A 492 13.11 -0.17 2.11
CA LEU A 492 13.54 1.13 1.60
C LEU A 492 13.32 2.20 2.66
N TRP A 493 14.32 3.04 2.91
CA TRP A 493 14.24 4.14 3.86
C TRP A 493 13.74 5.41 3.19
N PHE A 494 12.78 6.06 3.84
CA PHE A 494 12.11 7.26 3.37
C PHE A 494 12.36 8.43 4.29
N GLY A 495 12.47 9.62 3.69
CA GLY A 495 12.65 10.86 4.43
C GLY A 495 11.46 11.79 4.48
N LYS A 496 10.39 11.42 3.79
CA LYS A 496 9.15 12.19 3.75
C LYS A 496 8.02 11.24 3.38
N GLU A 497 6.97 11.34 4.16
CA GLU A 497 5.67 10.72 3.96
C GLU A 497 4.99 11.25 2.70
N PHE A 498 3.94 10.54 2.30
CA PHE A 498 3.05 11.02 1.26
C PHE A 498 2.10 12.07 1.82
N ASN A 499 1.79 13.09 1.03
CA ASN A 499 0.63 13.93 1.34
C ASN A 499 -0.63 13.14 0.97
N ALA A 500 -1.14 12.37 1.92
CA ALA A 500 -2.32 11.56 1.70
C ALA A 500 -3.54 12.47 1.45
N TRP A 501 -4.06 12.40 0.22
CA TRP A 501 -5.37 12.89 -0.23
C TRP A 501 -5.86 14.25 0.34
N PRO A 502 -5.90 15.34 -0.45
CA PRO A 502 -6.36 16.67 -0.01
C PRO A 502 -7.87 16.79 0.33
N GLY A 503 -8.60 15.68 0.46
CA GLY A 503 -10.06 15.66 0.37
C GLY A 503 -10.83 15.87 1.67
N PHE A 504 -10.28 15.55 2.83
CA PHE A 504 -11.05 15.56 4.08
C PHE A 504 -10.26 16.09 5.27
N GLY A 505 -10.34 17.41 5.43
CA GLY A 505 -10.49 18.07 6.74
C GLY A 505 -9.50 17.70 7.84
N TYR A 506 -8.36 18.41 7.80
CA TYR A 506 -7.56 18.87 8.94
C TYR A 506 -6.50 17.95 9.62
N LEU A 507 -5.32 18.60 9.75
CA LEU A 507 -4.19 18.44 10.66
C LEU A 507 -3.72 17.03 11.01
N HIS A 508 -2.70 16.57 10.30
CA HIS A 508 -1.73 15.68 10.93
C HIS A 508 -0.30 16.14 10.66
N GLU A 509 0.45 16.37 11.75
CA GLU A 509 1.90 16.14 11.69
C GLU A 509 2.08 14.62 11.72
N PRO A 510 2.55 13.99 10.64
CA PRO A 510 2.69 12.54 10.55
C PRO A 510 3.45 12.00 11.76
N ARG A 511 2.93 10.94 12.40
CA ARG A 511 3.63 10.29 13.53
C ARG A 511 4.87 9.51 13.11
N LEU A 512 5.02 9.22 11.82
CA LEU A 512 6.18 8.56 11.28
C LEU A 512 7.44 9.39 11.59
N LYS A 513 8.27 8.86 12.48
CA LYS A 513 9.57 9.46 12.81
C LYS A 513 10.49 9.31 11.62
N LYS A 514 10.97 10.44 11.08
CA LYS A 514 11.91 10.47 9.95
C LYS A 514 13.32 10.06 10.42
N PRO A 515 14.04 9.22 9.67
CA PRO A 515 13.58 8.44 8.52
C PRO A 515 12.76 7.21 8.96
N PHE A 516 11.88 6.73 8.09
CA PHE A 516 11.05 5.53 8.33
C PHE A 516 11.23 4.50 7.21
N ALA A 517 10.96 3.22 7.48
CA ALA A 517 10.96 2.21 6.43
C ALA A 517 9.65 2.26 5.66
N ALA A 518 9.76 2.39 4.34
CA ALA A 518 8.65 2.42 3.43
C ALA A 518 8.32 1.04 2.86
N PRO A 519 7.03 0.77 2.64
CA PRO A 519 6.53 -0.40 1.96
C PRO A 519 6.78 -0.32 0.45
N ALA A 520 6.72 -1.45 -0.25
CA ALA A 520 7.12 -1.52 -1.66
C ALA A 520 6.25 -0.66 -2.60
N ASP A 521 4.96 -0.51 -2.30
CA ASP A 521 4.01 0.27 -3.11
C ASP A 521 4.26 1.79 -3.09
N TYR A 522 5.18 2.27 -2.25
CA TYR A 522 5.59 3.67 -2.22
C TYR A 522 6.58 4.02 -3.32
N THR A 523 7.50 3.12 -3.65
CA THR A 523 8.53 3.35 -4.69
C THR A 523 8.25 2.62 -5.98
N MET A 524 7.42 1.58 -5.95
CA MET A 524 7.18 0.69 -7.09
C MET A 524 5.71 0.69 -7.51
N ASP A 525 5.50 0.67 -8.82
CA ASP A 525 4.21 0.45 -9.47
C ASP A 525 3.92 -1.07 -9.48
N LEU A 526 3.36 -1.57 -8.37
CA LEU A 526 3.17 -3.01 -8.18
C LEU A 526 2.11 -3.59 -9.12
N VAL A 527 1.18 -2.76 -9.64
CA VAL A 527 0.24 -3.20 -10.68
C VAL A 527 1.02 -3.53 -11.96
N ARG A 528 1.96 -2.66 -12.34
CA ARG A 528 2.81 -2.90 -13.51
C ARG A 528 3.72 -4.12 -13.31
N MET A 529 4.33 -4.25 -12.13
CA MET A 529 5.19 -5.38 -11.83
C MET A 529 4.42 -6.71 -11.76
N ASP A 530 3.23 -6.76 -11.16
CA ASP A 530 2.38 -7.97 -11.16
C ASP A 530 1.96 -8.37 -12.58
N HIS A 531 1.78 -7.40 -13.48
CA HIS A 531 1.45 -7.68 -14.88
C HIS A 531 2.65 -8.19 -15.68
N GLU A 532 3.81 -7.54 -15.56
CA GLU A 532 4.98 -7.83 -16.39
C GLU A 532 5.89 -8.94 -15.82
N ILE A 533 5.99 -9.04 -14.50
CA ILE A 533 6.91 -9.93 -13.78
C ILE A 533 6.30 -10.60 -12.52
N PRO A 534 5.09 -11.20 -12.59
CA PRO A 534 4.33 -11.69 -11.43
C PRO A 534 5.09 -12.66 -10.52
N ASN A 535 6.05 -13.41 -11.07
CA ASN A 535 6.82 -14.41 -10.33
C ASN A 535 8.26 -14.00 -10.05
N GLU A 536 8.75 -12.88 -10.58
CA GLU A 536 10.17 -12.49 -10.48
C GLU A 536 10.49 -11.62 -9.25
N TYR A 537 9.51 -11.33 -8.37
CA TYR A 537 9.78 -10.58 -7.14
C TYR A 537 8.97 -11.06 -5.92
N ARG A 538 9.45 -10.68 -4.73
CA ARG A 538 8.83 -10.91 -3.42
C ARG A 538 8.93 -9.64 -2.57
N GLU A 539 7.93 -9.39 -1.72
CA GLU A 539 7.94 -8.31 -0.75
C GLU A 539 9.07 -8.48 0.29
N PHE A 540 9.49 -7.39 0.95
CA PHE A 540 10.63 -7.43 1.88
C PHE A 540 10.43 -8.40 3.06
N SER A 541 9.17 -8.60 3.48
CA SER A 541 8.85 -9.46 4.62
C SER A 541 8.92 -10.95 4.28
N PHE A 542 9.02 -11.30 3.00
CA PHE A 542 8.86 -12.66 2.49
C PHE A 542 9.77 -13.68 3.21
N LEU A 543 11.07 -13.39 3.31
CA LEU A 543 12.03 -14.29 3.97
C LEU A 543 11.93 -14.25 5.50
N GLY A 544 11.22 -13.28 6.07
CA GLY A 544 10.96 -13.19 7.51
C GLY A 544 9.78 -14.04 7.98
N LYS A 545 9.01 -14.61 7.04
CA LYS A 545 7.84 -15.44 7.37
C LYS A 545 8.28 -16.83 7.85
N PRO A 546 7.57 -17.45 8.81
CA PRO A 546 7.89 -18.81 9.29
C PRO A 546 8.03 -19.85 8.17
N GLU A 547 7.20 -19.75 7.14
CA GLU A 547 7.17 -20.64 5.98
C GLU A 547 8.47 -20.58 5.16
N ALA A 548 9.24 -19.49 5.25
CA ALA A 548 10.53 -19.32 4.57
C ALA A 548 11.72 -19.95 5.32
N THR A 549 11.51 -20.60 6.48
CA THR A 549 12.59 -21.19 7.29
C THR A 549 13.44 -22.18 6.51
N SER A 550 12.82 -23.03 5.68
CA SER A 550 13.53 -24.01 4.85
C SER A 550 14.34 -23.35 3.72
N LEU A 551 13.90 -22.20 3.22
CA LEU A 551 14.64 -21.41 2.22
C LEU A 551 15.90 -20.82 2.84
N LEU A 552 15.78 -20.27 4.06
CA LEU A 552 16.91 -19.70 4.80
C LEU A 552 17.95 -20.75 5.21
N ALA A 553 17.52 -21.98 5.48
CA ALA A 553 18.43 -23.09 5.74
C ALA A 553 19.25 -23.51 4.50
N ALA A 554 18.77 -23.19 3.30
CA ALA A 554 19.45 -23.45 2.03
C ALA A 554 19.97 -22.15 1.38
N ARG A 555 20.59 -21.29 2.19
CA ARG A 555 21.10 -19.97 1.77
C ARG A 555 22.62 -19.99 1.60
N VAL A 556 23.10 -19.35 0.53
CA VAL A 556 24.51 -18.97 0.34
C VAL A 556 24.65 -17.45 0.42
N VAL A 557 25.71 -16.97 1.06
CA VAL A 557 26.02 -15.54 1.17
C VAL A 557 27.08 -15.14 0.15
N VAL A 558 26.81 -14.11 -0.64
CA VAL A 558 27.75 -13.51 -1.60
C VAL A 558 28.18 -12.16 -1.08
N THR A 559 29.40 -12.07 -0.55
CA THR A 559 29.97 -10.81 -0.06
C THR A 559 30.64 -10.06 -1.20
N ILE A 560 30.17 -8.84 -1.48
CA ILE A 560 30.78 -7.94 -2.45
C ILE A 560 32.01 -7.30 -1.81
N CYS A 561 33.18 -7.67 -2.32
CA CYS A 561 34.45 -7.21 -1.77
C CYS A 561 34.67 -5.70 -1.91
N GLN A 562 35.48 -5.15 -1.03
CA GLN A 562 36.05 -3.82 -1.16
C GLN A 562 37.36 -3.89 -1.98
N PRO A 563 37.50 -3.11 -3.07
CA PRO A 563 38.59 -3.26 -4.04
C PRO A 563 40.02 -3.21 -3.48
N GLU A 564 40.21 -2.55 -2.33
CA GLU A 564 41.51 -2.24 -1.74
C GLU A 564 41.75 -2.91 -0.38
N ALA A 565 40.72 -3.55 0.20
CA ALA A 565 40.77 -4.10 1.55
C ALA A 565 40.62 -5.63 1.60
N ASP A 566 40.07 -6.23 0.54
CA ASP A 566 39.75 -7.65 0.50
C ASP A 566 40.65 -8.41 -0.48
N GLU A 567 41.43 -9.36 0.06
CA GLU A 567 42.15 -10.37 -0.73
C GLU A 567 41.25 -11.58 -1.05
N ASP A 568 41.63 -12.42 -2.03
CA ASP A 568 40.94 -13.67 -2.39
C ASP A 568 39.45 -13.52 -2.80
N CYS A 569 39.16 -12.59 -3.70
CA CYS A 569 37.83 -12.39 -4.26
C CYS A 569 37.70 -12.98 -5.67
N GLU A 570 36.57 -13.64 -5.92
CA GLU A 570 36.27 -14.29 -7.20
C GLU A 570 36.12 -13.25 -8.31
N GLU A 571 36.92 -13.41 -9.37
CA GLU A 571 36.93 -12.52 -10.53
C GLU A 571 35.76 -12.79 -11.49
N GLY A 572 35.18 -14.00 -11.42
CA GLY A 572 34.16 -14.48 -12.35
C GLY A 572 34.71 -15.04 -13.66
N GLU A 573 35.96 -15.51 -13.66
CA GLU A 573 36.56 -16.25 -14.77
C GLU A 573 36.24 -17.76 -14.74
N ALA A 574 35.82 -18.27 -13.58
CA ALA A 574 35.37 -19.63 -13.35
C ALA A 574 34.21 -19.66 -12.32
N PRO A 575 33.47 -20.78 -12.20
CA PRO A 575 32.49 -20.96 -11.14
C PRO A 575 33.10 -20.79 -9.74
N ALA A 576 32.53 -19.89 -8.94
CA ALA A 576 32.99 -19.61 -7.59
C ALA A 576 32.61 -20.76 -6.65
N LEU A 577 33.57 -21.42 -6.00
CA LEU A 577 33.27 -22.53 -5.10
C LEU A 577 32.94 -21.99 -3.69
N PRO A 578 31.71 -22.21 -3.17
CA PRO A 578 31.36 -21.75 -1.83
C PRO A 578 32.23 -22.40 -0.77
N LYS A 579 32.70 -21.59 0.18
CA LYS A 579 33.38 -22.03 1.42
C LYS A 579 32.49 -21.62 2.59
N ASP A 580 32.08 -22.58 3.41
CA ASP A 580 31.17 -22.37 4.55
C ASP A 580 29.91 -21.57 4.15
N ASP A 581 29.26 -22.01 3.07
CA ASP A 581 28.09 -21.36 2.46
C ASP A 581 28.30 -19.87 2.12
N ALA A 582 29.54 -19.47 1.85
CA ALA A 582 29.90 -18.11 1.47
C ALA A 582 30.77 -18.04 0.19
N VAL A 583 30.56 -16.98 -0.58
CA VAL A 583 31.34 -16.60 -1.77
C VAL A 583 31.74 -15.14 -1.63
N ARG A 584 32.99 -14.81 -1.96
CA ARG A 584 33.47 -13.42 -1.99
C ARG A 584 33.61 -13.02 -3.45
N LEU A 585 32.82 -12.05 -3.90
CA LEU A 585 32.78 -11.61 -5.30
C LEU A 585 33.46 -10.25 -5.42
N LYS A 586 34.38 -10.12 -6.37
CA LYS A 586 34.98 -8.81 -6.65
C LYS A 586 33.94 -7.86 -7.25
N PRO A 587 33.94 -6.55 -6.89
CA PRO A 587 32.93 -5.62 -7.39
C PRO A 587 33.05 -5.34 -8.89
N ASN A 588 32.01 -4.71 -9.44
CA ASN A 588 31.87 -4.24 -10.82
C ASN A 588 32.07 -5.37 -11.84
N ARG A 589 31.49 -6.55 -11.60
CA ARG A 589 31.54 -7.65 -12.56
C ARG A 589 30.69 -7.32 -13.79
N SER A 590 31.13 -7.75 -14.97
CA SER A 590 30.24 -7.83 -16.12
C SER A 590 29.15 -8.88 -15.88
N LEU A 591 28.05 -8.81 -16.64
CA LEU A 591 27.01 -9.85 -16.57
C LEU A 591 27.54 -11.24 -16.91
N TYR A 592 28.50 -11.33 -17.84
CA TYR A 592 29.19 -12.59 -18.14
C TYR A 592 29.92 -13.14 -16.91
N GLN A 593 30.76 -12.32 -16.26
CA GLN A 593 31.50 -12.73 -15.07
C GLN A 593 30.58 -13.11 -13.91
N LEU A 594 29.50 -12.35 -13.71
CA LEU A 594 28.50 -12.65 -12.68
C LEU A 594 27.87 -14.04 -12.89
N ARG A 595 27.42 -14.33 -14.12
CA ARG A 595 26.84 -15.63 -14.48
C ARG A 595 27.83 -16.76 -14.32
N THR A 596 29.06 -16.57 -14.82
CA THR A 596 30.14 -17.56 -14.71
C THR A 596 30.42 -17.89 -13.25
N ALA A 597 30.54 -16.88 -12.39
CA ALA A 597 30.76 -17.07 -10.96
C ALA A 597 29.58 -17.77 -10.27
N LEU A 598 28.35 -17.28 -10.44
CA LEU A 598 27.27 -17.53 -9.48
C LEU A 598 26.09 -18.36 -10.00
N SER A 599 25.88 -18.53 -11.32
CA SER A 599 24.68 -19.20 -11.83
C SER A 599 24.54 -20.65 -11.36
N HIS A 600 25.65 -21.32 -11.06
CA HIS A 600 25.64 -22.69 -10.57
C HIS A 600 25.14 -22.83 -9.12
N LEU A 601 25.12 -21.74 -8.33
CA LEU A 601 24.76 -21.78 -6.91
C LEU A 601 23.33 -22.27 -6.69
N TYR A 602 22.39 -21.92 -7.57
CA TYR A 602 20.99 -22.36 -7.46
C TYR A 602 20.79 -23.87 -7.65
N LYS A 603 21.83 -24.62 -8.03
CA LYS A 603 21.78 -26.09 -8.01
C LYS A 603 21.75 -26.66 -6.60
N SER A 604 22.39 -25.97 -5.64
CA SER A 604 22.55 -26.42 -4.26
C SER A 604 21.81 -25.54 -3.25
N TYR A 605 21.62 -24.26 -3.57
CA TYR A 605 20.99 -23.28 -2.69
C TYR A 605 19.65 -22.80 -3.24
N LYS A 606 18.75 -22.42 -2.35
CA LYS A 606 17.46 -21.80 -2.68
C LYS A 606 17.49 -20.28 -2.54
N VAL A 607 18.40 -19.74 -1.74
CA VAL A 607 18.58 -18.31 -1.56
C VAL A 607 20.03 -17.93 -1.83
N VAL A 608 20.26 -16.99 -2.73
CA VAL A 608 21.55 -16.30 -2.90
C VAL A 608 21.40 -14.91 -2.28
N HIS A 609 22.10 -14.68 -1.18
CA HIS A 609 22.00 -13.44 -0.41
C HIS A 609 23.24 -12.57 -0.60
N PHE A 610 23.10 -11.35 -1.11
CA PHE A 610 24.22 -10.44 -1.31
C PHE A 610 24.45 -9.54 -0.09
N LEU A 611 25.70 -9.51 0.37
CA LEU A 611 26.17 -8.64 1.45
C LEU A 611 27.12 -7.57 0.89
N GLY A 612 26.97 -6.33 1.34
CA GLY A 612 27.79 -5.19 0.92
C GLY A 612 27.09 -4.27 -0.08
N ARG A 613 27.86 -3.59 -0.93
CA ARG A 613 27.33 -2.58 -1.86
C ARG A 613 26.72 -3.21 -3.10
N MET A 614 25.41 -3.50 -3.07
CA MET A 614 24.72 -4.17 -4.18
C MET A 614 24.80 -3.40 -5.50
N ASP A 615 24.84 -2.06 -5.45
CA ASP A 615 25.06 -1.19 -6.61
C ASP A 615 26.42 -1.39 -7.29
N ARG A 616 27.35 -2.06 -6.60
CA ARG A 616 28.70 -2.40 -7.08
C ARG A 616 28.84 -3.88 -7.42
N ALA A 617 27.78 -4.70 -7.35
CA ALA A 617 27.90 -6.10 -7.76
C ALA A 617 28.21 -6.23 -9.25
N VAL A 618 27.54 -5.40 -10.06
CA VAL A 618 27.52 -5.50 -11.52
C VAL A 618 27.77 -4.14 -12.16
N LEU A 619 28.57 -4.12 -13.22
CA LEU A 619 28.70 -2.99 -14.13
C LEU A 619 28.08 -3.36 -15.49
N LEU A 620 27.05 -2.61 -15.89
CA LEU A 620 26.35 -2.82 -17.16
C LEU A 620 27.05 -2.06 -18.29
N SER A 621 27.18 -2.72 -19.45
CA SER A 621 27.54 -2.06 -20.71
C SER A 621 26.41 -1.15 -21.19
N ALA A 622 26.71 -0.23 -22.12
CA ALA A 622 25.71 0.69 -22.66
C ALA A 622 24.50 -0.02 -23.28
N SER A 623 24.72 -1.12 -24.01
CA SER A 623 23.64 -1.91 -24.60
C SER A 623 22.79 -2.63 -23.55
N GLU A 624 23.40 -3.13 -22.48
CA GLU A 624 22.69 -3.77 -21.37
C GLU A 624 21.86 -2.74 -20.59
N VAL A 625 22.40 -1.53 -20.37
CA VAL A 625 21.66 -0.40 -19.82
C VAL A 625 20.42 -0.11 -20.65
N THR A 626 20.54 0.03 -21.98
CA THR A 626 19.39 0.27 -22.87
C THR A 626 18.33 -0.82 -22.73
N SER A 627 18.74 -2.09 -22.80
CA SER A 627 17.81 -3.23 -22.71
C SER A 627 17.07 -3.28 -21.37
N TYR A 628 17.79 -3.12 -20.25
CA TYR A 628 17.17 -3.14 -18.93
C TYR A 628 16.37 -1.87 -18.63
N ASN A 629 16.77 -0.72 -19.17
CA ASN A 629 16.00 0.52 -19.07
C ASN A 629 14.65 0.38 -19.78
N GLU A 630 14.61 -0.14 -21.01
CA GLU A 630 13.36 -0.39 -21.73
C GLU A 630 12.40 -1.29 -20.94
N ARG A 631 12.96 -2.34 -20.31
CA ARG A 631 12.20 -3.29 -19.50
C ARG A 631 11.67 -2.69 -18.20
N MET A 632 12.47 -1.90 -17.49
CA MET A 632 12.21 -1.57 -16.08
C MET A 632 11.73 -0.13 -15.85
N ARG A 633 11.86 0.77 -16.82
CA ARG A 633 11.51 2.20 -16.67
C ARG A 633 10.05 2.47 -16.30
N SER A 634 9.15 1.50 -16.49
CA SER A 634 7.73 1.61 -16.15
C SER A 634 7.41 1.17 -14.72
N TRP A 635 8.35 0.54 -14.01
CA TRP A 635 8.09 -0.11 -12.71
C TRP A 635 8.19 0.84 -11.51
N ALA A 636 8.77 2.01 -11.68
CA ALA A 636 8.92 2.98 -10.61
C ALA A 636 7.59 3.70 -10.33
N GLY A 637 7.21 3.81 -9.06
CA GLY A 637 6.02 4.51 -8.58
C GLY A 637 6.17 6.03 -8.58
N ALA A 638 5.17 6.72 -8.04
CA ALA A 638 5.12 8.18 -7.97
C ALA A 638 5.10 8.65 -6.52
N PHE A 639 6.00 9.57 -6.16
CA PHE A 639 5.96 10.33 -4.92
C PHE A 639 4.89 11.44 -5.02
N CYS A 640 3.99 11.49 -4.03
CA CYS A 640 3.01 12.56 -3.90
C CYS A 640 3.09 13.21 -2.50
N CYS A 641 2.89 14.51 -2.34
CA CYS A 641 2.57 15.47 -3.39
C CYS A 641 3.55 16.63 -3.33
N VAL A 642 4.00 17.10 -4.49
CA VAL A 642 4.86 18.28 -4.59
C VAL A 642 4.09 19.48 -5.10
N GLU A 643 4.47 20.68 -4.67
CA GLU A 643 3.98 21.94 -5.22
C GLU A 643 4.43 22.05 -6.67
N GLY A 644 3.48 21.88 -7.60
CA GLY A 644 3.74 21.84 -9.03
C GLY A 644 2.56 21.25 -9.79
N LYS A 645 2.55 21.39 -11.11
CA LYS A 645 1.61 20.70 -11.98
C LYS A 645 2.37 19.86 -13.00
N PRO A 646 2.10 18.55 -13.06
CA PRO A 646 1.42 17.71 -12.06
C PRO A 646 2.09 17.73 -10.67
N GLY A 647 1.30 17.54 -9.60
CA GLY A 647 1.78 17.59 -8.22
C GLY A 647 2.48 16.30 -7.73
N HIS A 648 3.17 15.58 -8.60
CA HIS A 648 3.85 14.32 -8.27
C HIS A 648 5.18 14.19 -9.03
N ILE A 649 6.11 13.42 -8.46
CA ILE A 649 7.41 13.11 -9.05
C ILE A 649 7.51 11.60 -9.18
N LEU A 650 7.79 11.09 -10.37
CA LEU A 650 8.04 9.66 -10.56
C LEU A 650 9.48 9.34 -10.13
N TYR A 651 9.65 8.24 -9.41
CA TYR A 651 10.98 7.70 -9.17
C TYR A 651 11.60 7.19 -10.47
N ASP A 652 12.93 7.09 -10.51
CA ASP A 652 13.66 6.53 -11.64
C ASP A 652 14.69 5.50 -11.17
N LEU A 653 14.53 4.24 -11.60
CA LEU A 653 15.48 3.16 -11.30
C LEU A 653 16.85 3.37 -11.95
N PHE A 654 16.95 4.24 -12.96
CA PHE A 654 18.15 4.55 -13.73
C PHE A 654 18.65 5.98 -13.46
N TRP A 655 18.25 6.58 -12.33
CA TRP A 655 18.53 7.99 -12.03
C TRP A 655 20.03 8.37 -12.10
N ASP A 656 20.95 7.45 -11.80
CA ASP A 656 22.40 7.65 -11.80
C ASP A 656 23.08 7.25 -13.12
N VAL A 657 22.31 6.96 -14.18
CA VAL A 657 22.83 6.48 -15.47
C VAL A 657 22.59 7.51 -16.58
N PRO A 658 23.55 8.42 -16.88
CA PRO A 658 23.41 9.35 -17.99
C PRO A 658 23.15 8.65 -19.33
N GLY A 659 22.31 9.24 -20.16
CA GLY A 659 21.89 8.74 -21.48
C GLY A 659 20.70 7.77 -21.46
N HIS A 660 20.16 7.39 -20.29
CA HIS A 660 18.99 6.51 -20.23
C HIS A 660 17.71 7.21 -20.71
N ILE A 661 16.70 6.42 -21.07
CA ILE A 661 15.38 6.92 -21.46
C ILE A 661 14.45 6.80 -20.24
N ASN A 662 13.92 7.93 -19.79
CA ASN A 662 12.99 7.94 -18.65
C ASN A 662 11.60 7.38 -19.03
N ARG A 663 10.70 7.27 -18.05
CA ARG A 663 9.32 6.77 -18.25
C ARG A 663 8.50 7.56 -19.28
N PHE A 664 8.91 8.79 -19.63
CA PHE A 664 8.24 9.65 -20.62
C PHE A 664 8.89 9.61 -22.00
N ASN A 665 9.72 8.60 -22.28
CA ASN A 665 10.46 8.48 -23.54
C ASN A 665 11.40 9.66 -23.82
N LYS A 666 11.91 10.33 -22.78
CA LYS A 666 12.91 11.41 -22.92
C LYS A 666 14.28 10.92 -22.50
N VAL A 667 15.28 11.20 -23.32
CA VAL A 667 16.69 10.96 -23.00
C VAL A 667 17.09 11.87 -21.83
N GLN A 668 17.72 11.29 -20.80
CA GLN A 668 18.30 12.02 -19.68
C GLN A 668 19.79 12.21 -19.94
N GLU A 669 20.21 13.40 -20.36
CA GLU A 669 21.63 13.68 -20.69
C GLU A 669 22.57 13.60 -19.47
N GLY A 670 22.03 13.80 -18.26
CA GLY A 670 22.76 13.70 -16.99
C GLY A 670 22.03 12.81 -15.98
N PRO A 671 22.49 12.77 -14.71
CA PRO A 671 21.73 12.16 -13.64
C PRO A 671 20.33 12.76 -13.58
N TRP A 672 19.32 11.90 -13.42
CA TRP A 672 17.94 12.34 -13.25
C TRP A 672 17.82 13.13 -11.94
N GLU A 673 17.11 14.25 -12.01
CA GLU A 673 16.80 15.09 -10.86
C GLU A 673 15.29 15.06 -10.57
N PRO A 674 14.89 15.21 -9.28
CA PRO A 674 13.49 15.27 -8.90
C PRO A 674 12.79 16.44 -9.57
N MET A 675 11.97 16.14 -10.56
CA MET A 675 11.14 17.11 -11.26
C MET A 675 9.70 16.62 -11.28
N PRO A 676 8.72 17.52 -11.03
CA PRO A 676 7.33 17.22 -11.34
C PRO A 676 7.24 16.67 -12.76
N GLY A 677 6.46 15.61 -12.97
CA GLY A 677 6.27 15.04 -14.31
C GLY A 677 5.73 16.07 -15.32
N PRO A 678 5.68 15.76 -16.63
CA PRO A 678 4.90 16.52 -17.60
C PRO A 678 3.38 16.44 -17.38
#